data_AF-A0A260YRA3-F1
#
_entry.id   AF-A0A260YRA3-F1
#
_cell.length_a   1.000
_cell.length_b   1.000
_cell.length_c   1.000
_cell.angle_alpha   90.00
_cell.angle_beta   90.00
_cell.angle_gamma   90.00
#
_symmetry.space_group_name_H-M   'P 1'
#
loop_
_entity.id
_entity.type
_entity.pdbx_description
1 polymer ?
#
loop_
_entity_poly.entity_id
_entity_poly.type
_entity_poly.pdbx_seq_one_letter_code
_entity_poly.pdbx_strand_id
1 'polypeptide(L)'
;MLLLRIGVLLLVLVVVAQCEKGDPYEVLGIGRRATPKEIKSAYKNLAKEWHPDKRKDDAASTRFMEIAEAYEVLSDPVRKERYDKFGTFDDVKQFEDNAERARSFYGFGGFSGFGGFGFDESVFEYKYRMSYQQYQFKILEQSNTKPYIVYIYSNYCQMCYRFHPQWKRVIADLEPLGYGIVTVNGNREQNLMEKMRISHVPALVAIVEGRIIPMRVDQSFSDRSIVAFAQKVIPSYFMTKINSGIMLSRFVEQWKTSNKISVVIFGAAVNPRIRYLLAAMKYSQFARFAYVSLADPSDAVRILKESVDIKCVQCENILIYGDMEHEDAVDRLSISEAKKLTMEALEEFIEKNKLLTLPRISSQVMLDEICPVSSRSPRHLCVILPVTSHSSESEHVDAFRRYVRDTQSMWKGKKVNFAYMYVDKQKDWMRPFAEKRKGELKNEGRDLLIFWRLEYKKARFTWLEGAWTGHKETDDLIMNVVEQRKRLDETCTVGNISDEYGLSIFTKFSRTFWRMWEVIWFHVSNEETYMFLSAVGTLFMIMSIGWLFSYFSEKPSDIKKRKPKANDVADLTGDPTTTNDWHPDDPNTKKKESESSKQLSSGKSKWSVIMKPLIHELRAETYFGMIRLLKPGCRSMILLVDEENKDALINKFSQYVYPLRNNKTFSFGFLVVPKNLDWFRKLLEHTLPTDGKPTPEPDVSQSMYKRLKLINHRHTIGTVLTLCGWKLYFSIYHPKHVELSRRNFIDTDEEPSSDDEASYRSDEYASMGEKKKLHRSSSQRGVNVENVLDGFPNWMDRLLEGSIRRDAYRCIDDTRKSWPDGYGKPLEVVFGKKFQLPVFEECLKTMLVDEISQFDVECIDLIQYPFVSKKLRDIVKPCDGKHDHGHTTHMCAASVAQGTGYDELDDLMKNPRPLRFVFHLLEVFEPDQYEHDSWQLDEEDKLKSVEALRQKGNELFVKKDYKEAIDAYRDALTRLDTLILREKPGEPEWVQLDRKNIPLYANMSQCYLNIGDLHEAEETSSEVLKREETNEKALFRRAKARIAAWKLDEAEEDLKLLLRNHPAAANPHRVDDEKRMFNRSDITRDGRLDKMEWHVFLHPEYSAQGLVEIVNDLIDVYDKDNNRLISRDEFVNGIPGTIEEENSEFEKMEKAEKERRLVEFNTEIDTNSDGDASFRELYEYVDPQNFRLASKEVNDIMMLADANNDGKLSLEELLERDWLLARSSLLSGRNSLHDEM
;
A
#
# COMPACT_ATOMS: atom_id res chain seq x y z
N MET A 1 -48.99 11.80 -7.55
CA MET A 1 -49.48 10.41 -7.47
C MET A 1 -48.70 9.47 -8.38
N LEU A 2 -48.68 9.68 -9.71
CA LEU A 2 -47.94 8.81 -10.65
C LEU A 2 -46.41 8.84 -10.40
N LEU A 3 -45.83 10.03 -10.22
CA LEU A 3 -44.41 10.20 -9.88
C LEU A 3 -44.02 9.61 -8.52
N LEU A 4 -44.98 9.56 -7.58
CA LEU A 4 -44.77 8.95 -6.26
C LEU A 4 -44.76 7.42 -6.36
N ARG A 5 -45.62 6.85 -7.22
CA ARG A 5 -45.66 5.41 -7.50
C ARG A 5 -44.43 4.97 -8.30
N ILE A 6 -43.98 5.75 -9.29
CA ILE A 6 -42.76 5.48 -10.04
C ILE A 6 -41.53 5.61 -9.13
N GLY A 7 -41.50 6.60 -8.22
CA GLY A 7 -40.46 6.74 -7.21
C GLY A 7 -40.39 5.57 -6.23
N VAL A 8 -41.54 5.07 -5.76
CA VAL A 8 -41.60 3.87 -4.90
C VAL A 8 -41.22 2.60 -5.68
N LEU A 9 -41.61 2.48 -6.94
CA LEU A 9 -41.30 1.33 -7.78
C LEU A 9 -39.81 1.28 -8.17
N LEU A 10 -39.18 2.43 -8.41
CA LEU A 10 -37.73 2.57 -8.57
C LEU A 10 -37.00 2.26 -7.25
N LEU A 11 -37.53 2.68 -6.11
CA LEU A 11 -36.95 2.37 -4.80
C LEU A 11 -37.05 0.87 -4.48
N VAL A 12 -38.14 0.20 -4.86
CA VAL A 12 -38.31 -1.25 -4.75
C VAL A 12 -37.38 -1.98 -5.73
N LEU A 13 -37.19 -1.49 -6.95
CA LEU A 13 -36.25 -2.07 -7.91
C LEU A 13 -34.78 -1.92 -7.47
N VAL A 14 -34.42 -0.82 -6.79
CA VAL A 14 -33.08 -0.62 -6.22
C VAL A 14 -32.86 -1.51 -4.97
N VAL A 15 -33.93 -1.86 -4.23
CA VAL A 15 -33.87 -2.80 -3.10
C VAL A 15 -33.84 -4.26 -3.55
N VAL A 16 -34.45 -4.59 -4.70
CA VAL A 16 -34.42 -5.94 -5.30
C VAL A 16 -33.16 -6.20 -6.13
N ALA A 17 -32.40 -5.16 -6.52
CA ALA A 17 -31.08 -5.30 -7.15
C ALA A 17 -29.94 -5.53 -6.14
N GLN A 18 -30.21 -6.24 -5.04
CA GLN A 18 -29.16 -6.94 -4.31
C GLN A 18 -28.86 -8.23 -5.08
N CYS A 19 -27.62 -8.39 -5.51
CA CYS A 19 -27.12 -9.63 -6.08
C CYS A 19 -27.28 -10.74 -5.03
N GLU A 20 -28.31 -11.58 -5.13
CA GLU A 20 -28.36 -12.83 -4.40
C GLU A 20 -27.16 -13.66 -4.87
N LYS A 21 -26.17 -13.84 -3.99
CA LYS A 21 -25.11 -14.83 -4.20
C LYS A 21 -25.80 -16.18 -4.44
N GLY A 22 -25.48 -16.85 -5.54
CA GLY A 22 -26.06 -18.16 -5.86
C GLY A 22 -25.81 -19.18 -4.75
N ASP A 23 -26.76 -20.09 -4.52
CA ASP A 23 -26.63 -21.19 -3.55
C ASP A 23 -25.37 -22.01 -3.89
N PRO A 24 -24.38 -22.16 -2.98
CA PRO A 24 -23.13 -22.88 -3.23
C PRO A 24 -23.35 -24.35 -3.60
N TYR A 25 -24.49 -24.95 -3.23
CA TYR A 25 -24.87 -26.29 -3.69
C TYR A 25 -25.25 -26.29 -5.17
N GLU A 26 -25.95 -25.25 -5.63
CA GLU A 26 -26.32 -25.08 -7.05
C GLU A 26 -25.09 -24.72 -7.91
N VAL A 27 -24.19 -23.88 -7.38
CA VAL A 27 -22.94 -23.50 -8.07
C VAL A 27 -22.05 -24.72 -8.33
N LEU A 28 -21.98 -25.68 -7.39
CA LEU A 28 -21.25 -26.94 -7.59
C LEU A 28 -22.09 -28.05 -8.26
N GLY A 29 -23.38 -27.83 -8.51
CA GLY A 29 -24.27 -28.81 -9.15
C GLY A 29 -24.52 -30.06 -8.31
N ILE A 30 -24.51 -29.94 -6.97
CA ILE A 30 -24.61 -31.06 -6.02
C ILE A 30 -25.76 -30.87 -5.03
N GLY A 31 -26.35 -31.97 -4.56
CA GLY A 31 -27.43 -31.90 -3.56
C GLY A 31 -26.91 -31.55 -2.15
N ARG A 32 -27.77 -30.99 -1.29
CA ARG A 32 -27.42 -30.62 0.11
C ARG A 32 -26.92 -31.79 0.98
N ARG A 33 -27.21 -33.04 0.58
CA ARG A 33 -26.73 -34.27 1.24
C ARG A 33 -25.39 -34.78 0.69
N ALA A 34 -24.72 -34.03 -0.19
CA ALA A 34 -23.48 -34.46 -0.83
C ALA A 34 -22.38 -34.73 0.20
N THR A 35 -21.69 -35.86 0.01
CA THR A 35 -20.54 -36.26 0.83
C THR A 35 -19.31 -35.40 0.52
N PRO A 36 -18.32 -35.29 1.42
CA PRO A 36 -17.09 -34.53 1.16
C PRO A 36 -16.35 -34.97 -0.11
N LYS A 37 -16.45 -36.27 -0.45
CA LYS A 37 -15.88 -36.82 -1.69
C LYS A 37 -16.60 -36.31 -2.93
N GLU A 38 -17.93 -36.21 -2.90
CA GLU A 38 -18.74 -35.67 -3.99
C GLU A 38 -18.50 -34.16 -4.18
N ILE A 39 -18.39 -33.40 -3.09
CA ILE A 39 -18.07 -31.96 -3.11
C ILE A 39 -16.70 -31.72 -3.77
N LYS A 40 -15.69 -32.50 -3.37
CA LYS A 40 -14.32 -32.41 -3.94
C LYS A 40 -14.27 -32.86 -5.41
N SER A 41 -15.05 -33.88 -5.77
CA SER A 41 -15.13 -34.36 -7.16
C SER A 41 -15.81 -33.33 -8.07
N ALA A 42 -16.90 -32.72 -7.61
CA ALA A 42 -17.64 -31.71 -8.37
C ALA A 42 -16.76 -30.47 -8.62
N TYR A 43 -16.08 -29.99 -7.57
CA TYR A 43 -15.12 -28.89 -7.70
C TYR A 43 -14.00 -29.22 -8.70
N LYS A 44 -13.39 -30.41 -8.62
CA LYS A 44 -12.29 -30.78 -9.54
C LYS A 44 -12.74 -30.84 -11.00
N ASN A 45 -13.97 -31.27 -11.26
CA ASN A 45 -14.52 -31.32 -12.62
C ASN A 45 -14.83 -29.91 -13.14
N LEU A 46 -15.48 -29.07 -12.34
CA LEU A 46 -15.84 -27.70 -12.71
C LEU A 46 -14.62 -26.78 -12.82
N ALA A 47 -13.65 -26.89 -11.91
CA ALA A 47 -12.39 -26.14 -11.98
C ALA A 47 -11.56 -26.51 -13.21
N LYS A 48 -11.63 -27.76 -13.68
CA LYS A 48 -10.97 -28.21 -14.92
C LYS A 48 -11.68 -27.70 -16.18
N GLU A 49 -13.00 -27.56 -16.13
CA GLU A 49 -13.83 -27.09 -17.25
C GLU A 49 -13.78 -25.57 -17.41
N TRP A 50 -13.76 -24.83 -16.30
CA TRP A 50 -13.79 -23.36 -16.25
C TRP A 50 -12.42 -22.74 -15.97
N HIS A 51 -11.33 -23.50 -16.07
CA HIS A 51 -9.99 -22.96 -15.89
C HIS A 51 -9.68 -21.87 -16.94
N PRO A 52 -9.15 -20.69 -16.54
CA PRO A 52 -8.87 -19.60 -17.47
C PRO A 52 -7.85 -19.99 -18.56
N ASP A 53 -6.92 -20.88 -18.28
CA ASP A 53 -5.97 -21.38 -19.29
C ASP A 53 -6.61 -22.28 -20.36
N LYS A 54 -7.76 -22.90 -20.07
CA LYS A 54 -8.48 -23.76 -21.01
C LYS A 54 -9.63 -23.06 -21.71
N ARG A 55 -10.23 -22.03 -21.11
CA ARG A 55 -11.28 -21.19 -21.70
C ARG A 55 -10.90 -19.71 -21.60
N LYS A 56 -10.64 -19.08 -22.74
CA LYS A 56 -10.28 -17.66 -22.87
C LYS A 56 -11.48 -16.70 -22.92
N ASP A 57 -12.61 -17.07 -22.32
CA ASP A 57 -13.80 -16.19 -22.22
C ASP A 57 -13.75 -15.38 -20.92
N ASP A 58 -14.11 -14.09 -20.97
CA ASP A 58 -14.17 -13.22 -19.79
C ASP A 58 -15.12 -13.75 -18.69
N ALA A 59 -16.15 -14.53 -19.08
CA ALA A 59 -17.08 -15.18 -18.17
C ALA A 59 -16.49 -16.39 -17.43
N ALA A 60 -15.39 -16.98 -17.92
CA ALA A 60 -14.77 -18.15 -17.31
C ALA A 60 -14.07 -17.81 -16.00
N SER A 61 -13.41 -16.64 -15.92
CA SER A 61 -12.79 -16.13 -14.69
C SER A 61 -13.83 -15.90 -13.58
N THR A 62 -14.97 -15.29 -13.92
CA THR A 62 -16.07 -15.06 -12.97
C THR A 62 -16.68 -16.36 -12.48
N ARG A 63 -16.96 -17.31 -13.38
CA ARG A 63 -17.48 -18.64 -13.01
C ARG A 63 -16.50 -19.44 -12.16
N PHE A 64 -15.22 -19.38 -12.48
CA PHE A 64 -14.18 -20.05 -11.70
C PHE A 64 -14.09 -19.52 -10.26
N MET A 65 -14.20 -18.20 -10.08
CA MET A 65 -14.28 -17.58 -8.74
C MET A 65 -15.52 -18.04 -7.96
N GLU A 66 -16.70 -18.08 -8.59
CA GLU A 66 -17.93 -18.59 -7.96
C GLU A 66 -17.78 -20.06 -7.50
N ILE A 67 -17.19 -20.91 -8.35
CA ILE A 67 -16.94 -22.33 -8.07
C ILE A 67 -15.97 -22.51 -6.88
N ALA A 68 -14.93 -21.67 -6.80
CA ALA A 68 -13.96 -21.69 -5.71
C ALA A 68 -14.58 -21.23 -4.38
N GLU A 69 -15.39 -20.16 -4.39
CA GLU A 69 -16.10 -19.66 -3.21
C GLU A 69 -17.11 -20.71 -2.68
N ALA A 70 -17.85 -21.37 -3.58
CA ALA A 70 -18.78 -22.43 -3.21
C ALA A 70 -18.07 -23.67 -2.60
N TYR A 71 -16.90 -24.04 -3.12
CA TYR A 71 -16.10 -25.13 -2.56
C TYR A 71 -15.51 -24.78 -1.20
N GLU A 72 -15.04 -23.55 -0.98
CA GLU A 72 -14.52 -23.11 0.32
C GLU A 72 -15.58 -23.19 1.43
N VAL A 73 -16.81 -22.83 1.08
CA VAL A 73 -17.99 -22.89 1.94
C VAL A 73 -18.39 -24.33 2.31
N LEU A 74 -18.38 -25.24 1.33
CA LEU A 74 -18.90 -26.60 1.49
C LEU A 74 -17.84 -27.64 1.90
N SER A 75 -16.55 -27.35 1.69
CA SER A 75 -15.44 -28.30 1.95
C SER A 75 -15.12 -28.49 3.43
N ASP A 76 -15.33 -27.46 4.25
CA ASP A 76 -15.15 -27.53 5.71
C ASP A 76 -16.48 -27.95 6.38
N PRO A 77 -16.48 -29.03 7.20
CA PRO A 77 -17.69 -29.55 7.83
C PRO A 77 -18.38 -28.56 8.79
N VAL A 78 -17.61 -27.73 9.50
CA VAL A 78 -18.11 -26.72 10.43
C VAL A 78 -18.71 -25.54 9.66
N ARG A 79 -18.08 -25.17 8.54
CA ARG A 79 -18.56 -24.13 7.64
C ARG A 79 -19.84 -24.54 6.92
N LYS A 80 -19.88 -25.76 6.37
CA LYS A 80 -21.07 -26.37 5.77
C LYS A 80 -22.24 -26.45 6.75
N GLU A 81 -22.00 -26.89 7.98
CA GLU A 81 -23.05 -26.97 9.01
C GLU A 81 -23.60 -25.58 9.39
N ARG A 82 -22.75 -24.56 9.47
CA ARG A 82 -23.19 -23.17 9.70
C ARG A 82 -24.01 -22.64 8.53
N TYR A 83 -23.57 -22.90 7.29
CA TYR A 83 -24.32 -22.52 6.09
C TYR A 83 -25.68 -23.19 6.05
N ASP A 84 -25.75 -24.50 6.34
CA ASP A 84 -27.00 -25.27 6.37
C ASP A 84 -27.98 -24.79 7.46
N LYS A 85 -27.46 -24.22 8.57
CA LYS A 85 -28.27 -23.71 9.69
C LYS A 85 -28.68 -22.24 9.57
N PHE A 86 -27.83 -21.40 8.99
CA PHE A 86 -27.99 -19.94 9.05
C PHE A 86 -28.05 -19.25 7.67
N GLY A 87 -27.72 -19.96 6.58
CA GLY A 87 -27.74 -19.42 5.21
C GLY A 87 -26.66 -18.38 4.90
N THR A 88 -25.79 -18.04 5.86
CA THR A 88 -24.74 -17.01 5.75
C THR A 88 -23.51 -17.35 6.58
N PHE A 89 -22.34 -16.83 6.17
CA PHE A 89 -21.06 -16.99 6.87
C PHE A 89 -20.68 -15.76 7.70
N ASP A 90 -20.33 -15.98 8.98
CA ASP A 90 -19.64 -15.03 9.86
C ASP A 90 -18.57 -15.80 10.68
N ASP A 91 -17.33 -15.29 10.69
CA ASP A 91 -16.20 -15.79 11.48
C ASP A 91 -15.94 -14.87 12.68
N VAL A 92 -16.40 -15.24 13.89
CA VAL A 92 -16.14 -14.45 15.12
C VAL A 92 -15.88 -15.28 16.41
N LYS A 93 -15.81 -16.62 16.40
CA LYS A 93 -15.79 -17.36 17.70
C LYS A 93 -14.69 -18.40 17.96
N GLN A 94 -13.57 -18.36 17.25
CA GLN A 94 -12.50 -19.35 17.44
C GLN A 94 -11.10 -18.73 17.55
N PHE A 95 -10.96 -17.64 18.32
CA PHE A 95 -9.68 -16.92 18.49
C PHE A 95 -9.10 -16.93 19.91
N GLU A 96 -9.82 -17.42 20.92
CA GLU A 96 -9.28 -17.52 22.29
C GLU A 96 -8.49 -18.83 22.52
N ASP A 97 -8.93 -19.96 21.97
CA ASP A 97 -8.27 -21.26 22.24
C ASP A 97 -6.99 -21.52 21.41
N ASN A 98 -6.78 -20.81 20.30
CA ASN A 98 -5.59 -21.00 19.44
C ASN A 98 -4.39 -20.14 19.85
N ALA A 99 -4.58 -19.13 20.70
CA ALA A 99 -3.51 -18.25 21.15
C ALA A 99 -2.56 -18.93 22.17
N GLU A 100 -3.02 -19.97 22.87
CA GLU A 100 -2.17 -20.74 23.80
C GLU A 100 -1.35 -21.84 23.11
N ARG A 101 -1.85 -22.45 22.01
CA ARG A 101 -1.04 -23.38 21.20
C ARG A 101 0.05 -22.68 20.40
N ALA A 102 -0.19 -21.44 19.96
CA ALA A 102 0.80 -20.66 19.24
C ALA A 102 2.03 -20.31 20.10
N ARG A 103 1.91 -20.22 21.43
CA ARG A 103 3.06 -19.93 22.31
C ARG A 103 4.03 -21.10 22.49
N SER A 104 3.62 -22.34 22.21
CA SER A 104 4.50 -23.51 22.36
C SER A 104 5.38 -23.80 21.13
N PHE A 105 5.22 -23.04 20.04
CA PHE A 105 5.97 -23.24 18.78
C PHE A 105 7.08 -22.19 18.55
N TYR A 106 7.16 -21.13 19.36
CA TYR A 106 8.15 -20.03 19.22
C TYR A 106 9.40 -20.24 20.08
N GLY A 107 10.04 -21.40 19.95
CA GLY A 107 11.27 -21.75 20.67
C GLY A 107 12.50 -22.00 19.80
N PHE A 108 12.46 -21.74 18.49
CA PHE A 108 13.59 -21.97 17.58
C PHE A 108 13.92 -20.70 16.81
N GLY A 109 15.06 -20.09 17.13
CA GLY A 109 15.57 -18.88 16.47
C GLY A 109 16.01 -19.16 15.03
N GLY A 110 15.82 -18.17 14.14
CA GLY A 110 16.41 -18.15 12.80
C GLY A 110 15.47 -17.81 11.63
N PHE A 111 14.16 -17.63 11.85
CA PHE A 111 13.19 -17.46 10.76
C PHE A 111 12.87 -15.98 10.44
N SER A 112 13.79 -15.26 9.78
CA SER A 112 13.53 -13.90 9.24
C SER A 112 14.15 -13.66 7.84
N GLY A 113 14.35 -14.70 7.03
CA GLY A 113 15.23 -14.63 5.84
C GLY A 113 14.60 -14.48 4.45
N PHE A 114 13.35 -14.89 4.18
CA PHE A 114 12.90 -15.09 2.77
C PHE A 114 11.54 -14.45 2.40
N GLY A 115 11.24 -13.26 2.94
CA GLY A 115 10.00 -12.53 2.64
C GLY A 115 9.92 -11.12 3.26
N GLY A 116 10.89 -10.25 2.94
CA GLY A 116 11.05 -8.92 3.54
C GLY A 116 10.10 -7.79 3.08
N PHE A 117 8.82 -8.10 2.82
CA PHE A 117 7.72 -7.11 2.84
C PHE A 117 6.54 -7.61 3.71
N GLY A 118 6.81 -8.54 4.63
CA GLY A 118 5.91 -8.83 5.73
C GLY A 118 6.11 -7.77 6.81
N PHE A 119 5.15 -6.87 6.94
CA PHE A 119 4.91 -6.18 8.20
C PHE A 119 4.88 -7.23 9.34
N ASP A 120 5.12 -6.79 10.58
CA ASP A 120 4.61 -7.46 11.77
C ASP A 120 3.05 -7.41 11.76
N GLU A 121 2.46 -7.97 10.70
CA GLU A 121 1.08 -7.83 10.24
C GLU A 121 0.16 -8.88 10.89
N SER A 122 0.65 -9.76 11.76
CA SER A 122 -0.07 -10.99 12.08
C SER A 122 -1.04 -10.91 13.25
N VAL A 123 -1.00 -9.87 14.11
CA VAL A 123 -1.93 -9.77 15.26
C VAL A 123 -2.58 -8.39 15.39
N PHE A 124 -1.81 -7.31 15.24
CA PHE A 124 -2.32 -5.94 15.46
C PHE A 124 -3.29 -5.49 14.35
N GLU A 125 -2.94 -5.69 13.08
CA GLU A 125 -3.80 -5.27 11.97
C GLU A 125 -5.05 -6.15 11.84
N TYR A 126 -4.96 -7.46 12.13
CA TYR A 126 -6.13 -8.34 12.11
C TYR A 126 -7.15 -8.04 13.21
N LYS A 127 -6.72 -7.65 14.43
CA LYS A 127 -7.64 -7.34 15.55
C LYS A 127 -8.54 -6.14 15.25
N TYR A 128 -8.00 -5.09 14.62
CA TYR A 128 -8.70 -3.81 14.43
C TYR A 128 -9.23 -3.59 13.01
N ARG A 129 -8.97 -4.49 12.06
CA ARG A 129 -9.39 -4.32 10.67
C ARG A 129 -10.91 -4.34 10.51
N MET A 130 -11.42 -3.41 9.72
CA MET A 130 -12.83 -3.33 9.33
C MET A 130 -13.01 -3.50 7.83
N SER A 131 -13.93 -4.39 7.45
CA SER A 131 -14.44 -4.48 6.09
C SER A 131 -15.70 -3.62 5.89
N TYR A 132 -16.05 -3.35 4.64
CA TYR A 132 -17.30 -2.65 4.31
C TYR A 132 -18.55 -3.29 4.93
N GLN A 133 -18.64 -4.63 4.98
CA GLN A 133 -19.78 -5.34 5.58
C GLN A 133 -19.84 -5.15 7.09
N GLN A 134 -18.70 -5.25 7.78
CA GLN A 134 -18.62 -5.00 9.21
C GLN A 134 -19.00 -3.56 9.55
N TYR A 135 -18.59 -2.59 8.72
CA TYR A 135 -19.06 -1.21 8.83
C TYR A 135 -20.59 -1.12 8.79
N GLN A 136 -21.22 -1.73 7.78
CA GLN A 136 -22.66 -1.63 7.56
C GLN A 136 -23.50 -2.29 8.66
N PHE A 137 -23.16 -3.53 9.05
CA PHE A 137 -24.01 -4.34 9.93
C PHE A 137 -23.65 -4.22 11.41
N LYS A 138 -22.40 -3.85 11.75
CA LYS A 138 -21.93 -3.82 13.14
C LYS A 138 -21.61 -2.42 13.62
N ILE A 139 -20.70 -1.70 12.96
CA ILE A 139 -20.25 -0.40 13.46
C ILE A 139 -21.34 0.66 13.40
N LEU A 140 -22.14 0.72 12.32
CA LEU A 140 -23.19 1.75 12.23
C LEU A 140 -24.22 1.66 13.36
N GLU A 141 -24.65 0.46 13.74
CA GLU A 141 -25.58 0.27 14.86
C GLU A 141 -24.92 0.57 16.21
N GLN A 142 -23.72 0.01 16.44
CA GLN A 142 -22.95 0.20 17.67
C GLN A 142 -22.52 1.66 17.87
N SER A 143 -22.38 2.42 16.79
CA SER A 143 -21.97 3.83 16.84
C SER A 143 -22.95 4.74 17.59
N ASN A 144 -24.18 4.28 17.87
CA ASN A 144 -25.16 5.04 18.66
C ASN A 144 -24.87 5.00 20.16
N THR A 145 -24.22 3.96 20.66
CA THR A 145 -23.90 3.77 22.09
C THR A 145 -22.41 3.86 22.38
N LYS A 146 -21.56 3.66 21.36
CA LYS A 146 -20.10 3.70 21.47
C LYS A 146 -19.48 4.47 20.31
N PRO A 147 -18.61 5.48 20.54
CA PRO A 147 -17.94 6.18 19.45
C PRO A 147 -16.77 5.37 18.88
N TYR A 148 -16.58 5.41 17.57
CA TYR A 148 -15.47 4.72 16.90
C TYR A 148 -14.47 5.72 16.31
N ILE A 149 -13.19 5.44 16.42
CA ILE A 149 -12.13 6.12 15.69
C ILE A 149 -11.55 5.13 14.68
N VAL A 150 -11.59 5.54 13.41
CA VAL A 150 -11.15 4.79 12.24
C VAL A 150 -9.87 5.42 11.72
N TYR A 151 -8.80 4.65 11.73
CA TYR A 151 -7.55 5.00 11.08
C TYR A 151 -7.49 4.36 9.70
N ILE A 152 -7.43 5.20 8.67
CA ILE A 152 -7.34 4.78 7.29
C ILE A 152 -5.90 4.93 6.82
N TYR A 153 -5.33 3.83 6.35
CA TYR A 153 -3.93 3.75 5.95
C TYR A 153 -3.77 3.09 4.58
N SER A 154 -2.58 3.24 4.00
CA SER A 154 -2.15 2.50 2.82
C SER A 154 -0.80 1.88 3.11
N ASN A 155 -0.61 0.63 2.69
CA ASN A 155 0.66 -0.10 2.84
C ASN A 155 1.79 0.59 2.04
N TYR A 156 1.44 1.47 1.10
CA TYR A 156 2.37 2.19 0.25
C TYR A 156 2.50 3.68 0.65
N CYS A 157 2.03 4.10 1.83
CA CYS A 157 2.09 5.49 2.28
C CYS A 157 3.11 5.71 3.40
N GLN A 158 4.14 6.53 3.14
CA GLN A 158 5.20 6.83 4.10
C GLN A 158 4.70 7.60 5.34
N MET A 159 3.70 8.47 5.18
CA MET A 159 3.07 9.18 6.30
C MET A 159 2.30 8.22 7.21
N CYS A 160 1.65 7.20 6.65
CA CYS A 160 1.02 6.13 7.43
C CYS A 160 2.04 5.34 8.25
N TYR A 161 3.21 5.05 7.67
CA TYR A 161 4.29 4.34 8.36
C TYR A 161 4.84 5.13 9.55
N ARG A 162 5.12 6.43 9.38
CA ARG A 162 5.59 7.31 10.47
C ARG A 162 4.54 7.49 11.58
N PHE A 163 3.26 7.49 11.22
CA PHE A 163 2.16 7.65 12.17
C PHE A 163 1.87 6.36 12.97
N HIS A 164 2.24 5.18 12.47
CA HIS A 164 1.87 3.91 13.08
C HIS A 164 2.30 3.74 14.55
N PRO A 165 3.53 4.13 14.98
CA PRO A 165 3.91 4.10 16.40
C PRO A 165 3.11 5.08 17.28
N GLN A 166 2.75 6.24 16.73
CA GLN A 166 1.89 7.22 17.42
C GLN A 166 0.47 6.66 17.59
N TRP A 167 -0.06 6.02 16.54
CA TRP A 167 -1.37 5.37 16.58
C TRP A 167 -1.46 4.30 17.67
N LYS A 168 -0.42 3.47 17.85
CA LYS A 168 -0.37 2.48 18.95
C LYS A 168 -0.49 3.11 20.33
N ARG A 169 0.13 4.28 20.57
CA ARG A 169 -0.02 5.03 21.83
C ARG A 169 -1.42 5.60 22.01
N VAL A 170 -1.98 6.17 20.94
CA VAL A 170 -3.36 6.70 20.95
C VAL A 170 -4.38 5.61 21.28
N ILE A 171 -4.18 4.38 20.78
CA ILE A 171 -5.03 3.23 21.13
C ILE A 171 -4.95 2.91 22.62
N ALA A 172 -3.74 2.88 23.17
CA ALA A 172 -3.53 2.62 24.60
C ALA A 172 -4.24 3.66 25.50
N ASP A 173 -4.41 4.89 25.02
CA ASP A 173 -5.13 5.94 25.73
C ASP A 173 -6.65 5.89 25.53
N LEU A 174 -7.13 5.58 24.32
CA LEU A 174 -8.55 5.66 23.97
C LEU A 174 -9.33 4.35 24.18
N GLU A 175 -8.72 3.19 23.97
CA GLU A 175 -9.37 1.88 24.12
C GLU A 175 -9.87 1.66 25.56
N PRO A 176 -9.09 1.92 26.63
CA PRO A 176 -9.55 1.77 28.02
C PRO A 176 -10.65 2.75 28.41
N LEU A 177 -10.79 3.87 27.69
CA LEU A 177 -11.89 4.82 27.92
C LEU A 177 -13.21 4.33 27.32
N GLY A 178 -13.18 3.29 26.47
CA GLY A 178 -14.36 2.71 25.83
C GLY A 178 -14.56 3.12 24.37
N TYR A 179 -13.56 3.68 23.68
CA TYR A 179 -13.65 3.92 22.24
C TYR A 179 -13.59 2.62 21.43
N GLY A 180 -14.25 2.62 20.28
CA GLY A 180 -14.10 1.58 19.27
C GLY A 180 -12.94 1.91 18.34
N ILE A 181 -11.85 1.16 18.41
CA ILE A 181 -10.70 1.38 17.54
C ILE A 181 -10.82 0.50 16.30
N VAL A 182 -10.60 1.12 15.14
CA VAL A 182 -10.67 0.45 13.85
C VAL A 182 -9.56 0.91 12.91
N THR A 183 -9.05 0.00 12.10
CA THR A 183 -8.15 0.28 10.99
C THR A 183 -8.76 -0.14 9.65
N VAL A 184 -8.55 0.65 8.60
CA VAL A 184 -9.02 0.38 7.24
C VAL A 184 -7.86 0.57 6.27
N ASN A 185 -7.62 -0.43 5.43
CA ASN A 185 -6.66 -0.32 4.35
C ASN A 185 -7.35 0.31 3.13
N GLY A 186 -7.01 1.56 2.83
CA GLY A 186 -7.63 2.35 1.76
C GLY A 186 -7.44 1.75 0.36
N ASN A 187 -6.40 0.94 0.14
CA ASN A 187 -6.17 0.29 -1.15
C ASN A 187 -7.08 -0.93 -1.34
N ARG A 188 -7.34 -1.69 -0.26
CA ARG A 188 -8.16 -2.91 -0.31
C ARG A 188 -9.66 -2.60 -0.21
N GLU A 189 -10.05 -1.63 0.62
CA GLU A 189 -11.44 -1.32 0.94
C GLU A 189 -11.93 -0.05 0.22
N GLN A 190 -11.81 0.01 -1.10
CA GLN A 190 -12.20 1.19 -1.89
C GLN A 190 -13.70 1.55 -1.71
N ASN A 191 -14.59 0.56 -1.64
CA ASN A 191 -16.01 0.77 -1.37
C ASN A 191 -16.27 1.52 -0.06
N LEU A 192 -15.43 1.27 0.96
CA LEU A 192 -15.52 1.94 2.24
C LEU A 192 -14.94 3.36 2.18
N MET A 193 -13.85 3.55 1.43
CA MET A 193 -13.27 4.87 1.14
C MET A 193 -14.27 5.79 0.44
N GLU A 194 -14.96 5.28 -0.58
CA GLU A 194 -16.01 6.00 -1.31
C GLU A 194 -17.20 6.33 -0.39
N LYS A 195 -17.64 5.37 0.43
CA LYS A 195 -18.73 5.56 1.38
C LYS A 195 -18.41 6.61 2.43
N MET A 196 -17.17 6.62 2.94
CA MET A 196 -16.68 7.61 3.88
C MET A 196 -16.28 8.94 3.21
N ARG A 197 -16.21 8.97 1.88
CA ARG A 197 -15.79 10.12 1.05
C ARG A 197 -14.37 10.61 1.35
N ILE A 198 -13.45 9.68 1.47
CA ILE A 198 -12.05 9.97 1.79
C ILE A 198 -11.21 9.68 0.57
N SER A 199 -10.49 10.69 0.11
CA SER A 199 -9.66 10.63 -1.10
C SER A 199 -8.16 10.55 -0.82
N HIS A 200 -7.75 10.65 0.45
CA HIS A 200 -6.34 10.69 0.85
C HIS A 200 -6.08 9.80 2.05
N VAL A 201 -4.82 9.40 2.20
CA VAL A 201 -4.30 8.61 3.33
C VAL A 201 -2.95 9.20 3.78
N PRO A 202 -2.61 9.21 5.08
CA PRO A 202 -3.42 8.75 6.21
C PRO A 202 -4.62 9.67 6.45
N ALA A 203 -5.75 9.07 6.86
CA ALA A 203 -6.92 9.81 7.30
C ALA A 203 -7.42 9.24 8.63
N LEU A 204 -7.87 10.13 9.52
CA LEU A 204 -8.49 9.76 10.78
C LEU A 204 -9.93 10.23 10.80
N VAL A 205 -10.84 9.32 11.11
CA VAL A 205 -12.28 9.56 11.03
C VAL A 205 -12.93 9.07 12.29
N ALA A 206 -13.88 9.83 12.82
CA ALA A 206 -14.71 9.37 13.91
C ALA A 206 -16.12 9.00 13.40
N ILE A 207 -16.67 7.90 13.91
CA ILE A 207 -18.04 7.46 13.65
C ILE A 207 -18.84 7.53 14.94
N VAL A 208 -19.82 8.43 15.00
CA VAL A 208 -20.70 8.64 16.16
C VAL A 208 -22.14 8.84 15.70
N GLU A 209 -23.07 8.06 16.23
CA GLU A 209 -24.48 8.01 15.80
C GLU A 209 -24.68 7.86 14.28
N GLY A 210 -23.83 7.05 13.64
CA GLY A 210 -23.79 6.87 12.20
C GLY A 210 -23.30 8.08 11.40
N ARG A 211 -22.81 9.15 12.06
CA ARG A 211 -22.16 10.30 11.40
C ARG A 211 -20.69 10.00 11.21
N ILE A 212 -20.20 10.20 9.99
CA ILE A 212 -18.78 10.10 9.62
C ILE A 212 -18.20 11.50 9.72
N ILE A 213 -17.29 11.72 10.66
CA ILE A 213 -16.66 13.01 10.92
C ILE A 213 -15.17 12.86 10.64
N PRO A 214 -14.65 13.34 9.50
CA PRO A 214 -13.22 13.32 9.23
C PRO A 214 -12.49 14.38 10.06
N MET A 215 -11.28 14.07 10.52
CA MET A 215 -10.38 15.05 11.12
C MET A 215 -9.89 16.02 10.02
N ARG A 216 -9.80 17.32 10.34
CA ARG A 216 -9.40 18.34 9.34
C ARG A 216 -7.90 18.23 9.03
N VAL A 217 -7.56 18.37 7.74
CA VAL A 217 -6.19 18.23 7.19
C VAL A 217 -5.22 19.26 7.78
N ASP A 218 -5.71 20.45 8.18
CA ASP A 218 -4.88 21.53 8.75
C ASP A 218 -4.36 21.25 10.17
N GLN A 219 -4.78 20.15 10.80
CA GLN A 219 -4.34 19.76 12.15
C GLN A 219 -3.23 18.73 12.06
N SER A 220 -2.08 19.00 12.71
CA SER A 220 -1.00 18.02 12.83
C SER A 220 -1.48 16.78 13.58
N PHE A 221 -1.17 15.57 13.09
CA PHE A 221 -1.48 14.28 13.73
C PHE A 221 -0.66 14.05 15.00
N SER A 222 -0.88 14.88 16.02
CA SER A 222 -0.25 14.75 17.34
C SER A 222 -1.18 14.03 18.32
N ASP A 223 -0.61 13.27 19.26
CA ASP A 223 -1.36 12.53 20.28
C ASP A 223 -2.42 13.43 20.98
N ARG A 224 -2.04 14.68 21.31
CA ARG A 224 -2.95 15.68 21.92
C ARG A 224 -4.08 16.12 21.00
N SER A 225 -3.80 16.34 19.72
CA SER A 225 -4.82 16.76 18.75
C SER A 225 -5.85 15.66 18.51
N ILE A 226 -5.44 14.40 18.49
CA ILE A 226 -6.32 13.25 18.25
C ILE A 226 -7.24 13.03 19.45
N VAL A 227 -6.71 13.13 20.67
CA VAL A 227 -7.52 13.07 21.89
C VAL A 227 -8.51 14.25 21.95
N ALA A 228 -8.07 15.46 21.59
CA ALA A 228 -8.95 16.63 21.52
C ALA A 228 -10.05 16.48 20.45
N PHE A 229 -9.71 15.89 19.30
CA PHE A 229 -10.66 15.53 18.25
C PHE A 229 -11.67 14.51 18.76
N ALA A 230 -11.22 13.41 19.38
CA ALA A 230 -12.10 12.40 19.97
C ALA A 230 -13.09 13.02 20.97
N GLN A 231 -12.63 13.91 21.86
CA GLN A 231 -13.50 14.62 22.80
C GLN A 231 -14.53 15.53 22.10
N LYS A 232 -14.13 16.23 21.03
CA LYS A 232 -14.99 17.19 20.30
C LYS A 232 -16.08 16.50 19.47
N VAL A 233 -15.81 15.29 18.99
CA VAL A 233 -16.75 14.52 18.16
C VAL A 233 -17.97 14.08 18.98
N ILE A 234 -17.83 13.82 20.29
CA ILE A 234 -18.96 13.40 21.12
C ILE A 234 -19.98 14.56 21.24
N PRO A 235 -21.25 14.35 20.86
CA PRO A 235 -22.27 15.38 20.95
C PRO A 235 -22.55 15.81 22.39
N SER A 236 -22.69 17.11 22.61
CA SER A 236 -22.91 17.67 23.95
C SER A 236 -24.28 17.35 24.55
N TYR A 237 -25.30 17.01 23.76
CA TYR A 237 -26.66 16.75 24.26
C TYR A 237 -26.79 15.47 25.10
N PHE A 238 -25.81 14.56 25.07
CA PHE A 238 -25.80 13.41 25.99
C PHE A 238 -25.66 13.85 27.45
N MET A 239 -25.20 15.09 27.71
CA MET A 239 -24.98 15.62 29.04
C MET A 239 -25.56 17.04 29.19
N THR A 240 -26.54 17.19 30.08
CA THR A 240 -27.16 18.48 30.35
C THR A 240 -26.35 19.25 31.39
N LYS A 241 -25.90 20.48 31.08
CA LYS A 241 -25.27 21.35 32.08
C LYS A 241 -26.34 21.97 32.98
N ILE A 242 -26.17 21.86 34.29
CA ILE A 242 -27.12 22.37 35.29
C ILE A 242 -26.46 23.48 36.10
N ASN A 243 -27.12 24.64 36.14
CA ASN A 243 -26.61 25.83 36.82
C ASN A 243 -27.52 26.28 37.99
N SER A 244 -28.68 25.65 38.21
CA SER A 244 -29.65 26.05 39.25
C SER A 244 -30.43 24.87 39.83
N GLY A 245 -30.92 25.01 41.08
CA GLY A 245 -31.74 24.01 41.77
C GLY A 245 -33.03 23.64 41.04
N ILE A 246 -33.67 24.62 40.40
CA ILE A 246 -34.89 24.40 39.62
C ILE A 246 -34.61 23.55 38.37
N MET A 247 -33.45 23.73 37.74
CA MET A 247 -33.03 22.88 36.63
C MET A 247 -32.73 21.45 37.10
N LEU A 248 -32.18 21.29 38.31
CA LEU A 248 -31.94 19.98 38.91
C LEU A 248 -33.25 19.22 39.18
N SER A 249 -34.23 19.85 39.84
CA SER A 249 -35.52 19.20 40.13
C SER A 249 -36.25 18.80 38.85
N ARG A 250 -36.34 19.72 37.87
CA ARG A 250 -36.92 19.41 36.55
C ARG A 250 -36.17 18.29 35.84
N PHE A 251 -34.84 18.26 35.94
CA PHE A 251 -34.04 17.20 35.34
C PHE A 251 -34.29 15.85 36.00
N VAL A 252 -34.45 15.79 37.32
CA VAL A 252 -34.76 14.54 38.03
C VAL A 252 -36.17 14.06 37.66
N GLU A 253 -37.19 14.92 37.71
CA GLU A 253 -38.60 14.59 37.41
C GLU A 253 -38.84 14.06 35.99
N GLN A 254 -37.92 14.29 35.06
CA GLN A 254 -38.02 13.78 33.69
C GLN A 254 -38.11 12.25 33.59
N TRP A 255 -37.73 11.49 34.64
CA TRP A 255 -37.87 10.03 34.67
C TRP A 255 -39.31 9.57 34.35
N LYS A 256 -40.35 10.33 34.74
CA LYS A 256 -41.76 10.02 34.43
C LYS A 256 -42.01 9.95 32.94
N THR A 257 -41.41 10.90 32.21
CA THR A 257 -41.56 11.02 30.77
C THR A 257 -40.60 10.12 30.01
N SER A 258 -39.37 9.91 30.50
CA SER A 258 -38.31 9.23 29.75
C SER A 258 -38.08 7.76 30.16
N ASN A 259 -38.58 7.35 31.33
CA ASN A 259 -38.35 6.03 31.91
C ASN A 259 -36.85 5.68 32.04
N LYS A 260 -36.05 6.65 32.50
CA LYS A 260 -34.58 6.56 32.64
C LYS A 260 -34.15 7.09 34.00
N ILE A 261 -33.09 6.51 34.57
CA ILE A 261 -32.44 7.04 35.77
C ILE A 261 -31.78 8.39 35.48
N SER A 262 -31.63 9.22 36.51
CA SER A 262 -30.98 10.53 36.38
C SER A 262 -29.63 10.50 37.08
N VAL A 263 -28.54 10.57 36.33
CA VAL A 263 -27.17 10.61 36.86
C VAL A 263 -26.69 12.05 36.87
N VAL A 264 -26.35 12.57 38.04
CA VAL A 264 -25.88 13.94 38.23
C VAL A 264 -24.45 13.92 38.72
N ILE A 265 -23.57 14.57 37.98
CA ILE A 265 -22.13 14.60 38.24
C ILE A 265 -21.75 16.02 38.68
N PHE A 266 -21.16 16.13 39.86
CA PHE A 266 -20.56 17.35 40.38
C PHE A 266 -19.06 17.25 40.21
N GLY A 267 -18.52 18.02 39.27
CA GLY A 267 -17.09 18.00 38.93
C GLY A 267 -16.41 19.33 39.19
N ALA A 268 -15.12 19.27 39.52
CA ALA A 268 -14.30 20.47 39.75
C ALA A 268 -13.95 21.23 38.46
N ALA A 269 -14.08 20.60 37.28
CA ALA A 269 -13.74 21.22 36.00
C ALA A 269 -14.93 21.97 35.38
N VAL A 270 -14.67 23.02 34.60
CA VAL A 270 -15.71 23.79 33.87
C VAL A 270 -16.41 22.93 32.79
N ASN A 271 -15.66 22.03 32.17
CA ASN A 271 -16.17 21.10 31.17
C ASN A 271 -16.08 19.65 31.68
N PRO A 272 -17.06 18.80 31.34
CA PRO A 272 -17.03 17.41 31.74
C PRO A 272 -15.84 16.69 31.11
N ARG A 273 -15.19 15.82 31.90
CA ARG A 273 -14.14 14.92 31.40
C ARG A 273 -14.72 13.91 30.41
N ILE A 274 -13.91 13.49 29.43
CA ILE A 274 -14.32 12.61 28.31
C ILE A 274 -15.02 11.32 28.78
N ARG A 275 -14.56 10.71 29.88
CA ARG A 275 -15.16 9.50 30.48
C ARG A 275 -16.64 9.63 30.82
N TYR A 276 -17.07 10.80 31.30
CA TYR A 276 -18.47 11.02 31.66
C TYR A 276 -19.35 11.15 30.42
N LEU A 277 -18.81 11.76 29.36
CA LEU A 277 -19.49 11.84 28.06
C LEU A 277 -19.63 10.45 27.43
N LEU A 278 -18.60 9.61 27.53
CA LEU A 278 -18.64 8.22 27.05
C LEU A 278 -19.64 7.36 27.83
N ALA A 279 -19.64 7.47 29.17
CA ALA A 279 -20.65 6.80 30.00
C ALA A 279 -22.07 7.27 29.65
N ALA A 280 -22.25 8.58 29.43
CA ALA A 280 -23.54 9.14 29.03
C ALA A 280 -24.05 8.60 27.68
N MET A 281 -23.14 8.36 26.74
CA MET A 281 -23.47 7.76 25.44
C MET A 281 -23.80 6.26 25.57
N LYS A 282 -22.97 5.50 26.31
CA LYS A 282 -23.15 4.05 26.54
C LYS A 282 -24.50 3.74 27.19
N TYR A 283 -24.83 4.48 28.25
CA TYR A 283 -26.06 4.28 29.01
C TYR A 283 -27.21 5.18 28.53
N SER A 284 -27.11 5.83 27.37
CA SER A 284 -28.12 6.79 26.87
C SER A 284 -29.54 6.22 26.76
N GLN A 285 -29.68 4.90 26.63
CA GLN A 285 -30.98 4.20 26.60
C GLN A 285 -31.61 4.02 27.99
N PHE A 286 -30.80 3.94 29.05
CA PHE A 286 -31.25 3.63 30.42
C PHE A 286 -31.10 4.80 31.40
N ALA A 287 -30.16 5.70 31.13
CA ALA A 287 -29.76 6.79 32.01
C ALA A 287 -29.67 8.13 31.25
N ARG A 288 -29.95 9.22 31.95
CA ARG A 288 -29.70 10.59 31.49
C ARG A 288 -28.64 11.21 32.37
N PHE A 289 -27.72 11.96 31.77
CA PHE A 289 -26.61 12.54 32.49
C PHE A 289 -26.73 14.06 32.57
N ALA A 290 -26.40 14.59 33.74
CA ALA A 290 -26.25 16.00 33.99
C ALA A 290 -24.89 16.29 34.62
N TYR A 291 -24.36 17.48 34.32
CA TYR A 291 -23.09 17.95 34.86
C TYR A 291 -23.26 19.30 35.53
N VAL A 292 -22.76 19.40 36.76
CA VAL A 292 -22.68 20.62 37.54
C VAL A 292 -21.21 20.95 37.74
N SER A 293 -20.80 22.13 37.26
CA SER A 293 -19.44 22.63 37.44
C SER A 293 -19.32 23.30 38.81
N LEU A 294 -18.54 22.71 39.71
CA LEU A 294 -18.23 23.28 41.02
C LEU A 294 -17.24 24.46 40.95
N ALA A 295 -16.57 24.65 39.80
CA ALA A 295 -15.71 25.81 39.54
C ALA A 295 -16.49 27.07 39.16
N ASP A 296 -17.80 26.97 38.90
CA ASP A 296 -18.62 28.15 38.59
C ASP A 296 -18.88 28.94 39.89
N PRO A 297 -18.46 30.22 39.98
CA PRO A 297 -18.59 31.02 41.20
C PRO A 297 -20.03 31.49 41.49
N SER A 298 -21.01 31.10 40.68
CA SER A 298 -22.40 31.52 40.82
C SER A 298 -23.04 31.10 42.16
N ASP A 299 -23.72 32.04 42.83
CA ASP A 299 -24.43 31.77 44.11
C ASP A 299 -25.45 30.61 44.00
N ALA A 300 -26.06 30.44 42.82
CA ALA A 300 -26.98 29.34 42.54
C ALA A 300 -26.32 27.95 42.67
N VAL A 301 -25.05 27.83 42.30
CA VAL A 301 -24.27 26.57 42.40
C VAL A 301 -23.84 26.33 43.86
N ARG A 302 -23.57 27.40 44.63
CA ARG A 302 -23.30 27.30 46.07
C ARG A 302 -24.52 26.78 46.86
N ILE A 303 -25.70 27.33 46.59
CA ILE A 303 -26.97 26.88 47.21
C ILE A 303 -27.26 25.42 46.83
N LEU A 304 -27.06 25.06 45.55
CA LEU A 304 -27.17 23.70 45.06
C LEU A 304 -26.26 22.72 45.82
N LYS A 305 -24.99 23.10 46.02
CA LYS A 305 -24.00 22.30 46.75
C LYS A 305 -24.43 22.05 48.20
N GLU A 306 -24.95 23.07 48.87
CA GLU A 306 -25.46 22.98 50.24
C GLU A 306 -26.69 22.07 50.32
N SER A 307 -27.61 22.16 49.36
CA SER A 307 -28.83 21.33 49.33
C SER A 307 -28.58 19.83 49.15
N VAL A 308 -27.39 19.44 48.67
CA VAL A 308 -27.03 18.04 48.35
C VAL A 308 -25.94 17.49 49.30
N ASP A 309 -25.59 18.23 50.36
CA ASP A 309 -24.54 17.91 51.34
C ASP A 309 -23.20 17.47 50.68
N ILE A 310 -22.69 18.29 49.76
CA ILE A 310 -21.37 18.04 49.13
C ILE A 310 -20.28 18.78 49.90
N LYS A 311 -19.50 18.04 50.71
CA LYS A 311 -18.49 18.62 51.61
C LYS A 311 -17.17 18.98 50.92
N CYS A 312 -16.70 18.14 49.98
CA CYS A 312 -15.41 18.32 49.31
C CYS A 312 -15.58 18.96 47.92
N VAL A 313 -14.90 20.09 47.67
CA VAL A 313 -14.96 20.84 46.40
C VAL A 313 -14.02 20.26 45.34
N GLN A 314 -12.92 19.65 45.77
CA GLN A 314 -11.93 19.02 44.87
C GLN A 314 -12.31 17.58 44.49
N CYS A 315 -13.33 17.01 45.12
CA CYS A 315 -13.78 15.64 44.87
C CYS A 315 -14.88 15.61 43.82
N GLU A 316 -14.80 14.66 42.89
CA GLU A 316 -15.89 14.40 41.94
C GLU A 316 -16.96 13.59 42.66
N ASN A 317 -18.22 14.06 42.64
CA ASN A 317 -19.35 13.35 43.25
C ASN A 317 -20.33 12.95 42.15
N ILE A 318 -20.77 11.69 42.17
CA ILE A 318 -21.73 11.13 41.22
C ILE A 318 -22.94 10.66 42.02
N LEU A 319 -24.11 11.17 41.66
CA LEU A 319 -25.37 10.87 42.32
C LEU A 319 -26.33 10.24 41.32
N ILE A 320 -27.03 9.21 41.74
CA ILE A 320 -28.07 8.57 40.93
C ILE A 320 -29.42 8.83 41.58
N TYR A 321 -30.34 9.44 40.83
CA TYR A 321 -31.73 9.63 41.23
C TYR A 321 -32.63 8.64 40.48
N GLY A 322 -33.53 8.01 41.23
CA GLY A 322 -34.48 7.02 40.74
C GLY A 322 -35.86 7.60 40.41
N ASP A 323 -36.89 6.78 40.64
CA ASP A 323 -38.31 7.02 40.33
C ASP A 323 -39.16 7.42 41.55
N MET A 324 -38.52 7.87 42.63
CA MET A 324 -39.20 8.33 43.85
C MET A 324 -39.17 9.86 43.92
N GLU A 325 -40.33 10.45 44.19
CA GLU A 325 -40.46 11.89 44.35
C GLU A 325 -39.99 12.32 45.73
N HIS A 326 -39.26 13.44 45.79
CA HIS A 326 -38.83 14.09 47.04
C HIS A 326 -37.90 13.26 47.95
N GLU A 327 -37.34 12.16 47.48
CA GLU A 327 -36.27 11.42 48.16
C GLU A 327 -34.87 11.84 47.65
N ASP A 328 -33.86 11.69 48.52
CA ASP A 328 -32.45 11.93 48.20
C ASP A 328 -31.93 10.94 47.14
N ALA A 329 -30.69 11.14 46.69
CA ALA A 329 -30.05 10.25 45.72
C ALA A 329 -30.04 8.79 46.22
N VAL A 330 -30.40 7.86 45.33
CA VAL A 330 -30.48 6.40 45.58
C VAL A 330 -29.11 5.83 45.94
N ASP A 331 -28.08 6.27 45.24
CA ASP A 331 -26.70 5.89 45.50
C ASP A 331 -25.76 7.08 45.22
N ARG A 332 -24.66 7.14 45.96
CA ARG A 332 -23.68 8.23 45.89
C ARG A 332 -22.26 7.67 45.85
N LEU A 333 -21.51 8.11 44.84
CA LEU A 333 -20.10 7.83 44.71
C LEU A 333 -19.30 9.13 44.81
N SER A 334 -18.48 9.24 45.86
CA SER A 334 -17.59 10.38 46.08
C SER A 334 -16.14 9.95 45.86
N ILE A 335 -15.43 10.58 44.92
CA ILE A 335 -14.06 10.22 44.54
C ILE A 335 -13.11 11.37 44.84
N SER A 336 -12.09 11.10 45.65
CA SER A 336 -11.00 12.04 45.94
C SER A 336 -9.89 11.96 44.89
N GLU A 337 -9.11 13.05 44.72
CA GLU A 337 -8.02 13.12 43.73
C GLU A 337 -6.95 12.03 43.87
N ALA A 338 -6.79 11.46 45.08
CA ALA A 338 -5.85 10.37 45.36
C ALA A 338 -6.27 9.01 44.76
N LYS A 339 -7.57 8.82 44.46
CA LYS A 339 -8.08 7.64 43.73
C LYS A 339 -8.49 8.06 42.33
N LYS A 340 -7.68 7.73 41.32
CA LYS A 340 -8.03 7.99 39.92
C LYS A 340 -9.25 7.14 39.54
N LEU A 341 -10.40 7.78 39.27
CA LEU A 341 -11.61 7.08 38.79
C LEU A 341 -11.32 6.38 37.46
N THR A 342 -11.38 5.05 37.44
CA THR A 342 -11.35 4.21 36.24
C THR A 342 -12.73 4.15 35.58
N MET A 343 -12.78 3.85 34.29
CA MET A 343 -14.05 3.66 33.57
C MET A 343 -14.82 2.46 34.15
N GLU A 344 -14.12 1.38 34.49
CA GLU A 344 -14.70 0.16 35.08
C GLU A 344 -15.48 0.45 36.37
N ALA A 345 -14.90 1.22 37.31
CA ALA A 345 -15.58 1.56 38.56
C ALA A 345 -16.81 2.45 38.33
N LEU A 346 -16.77 3.32 37.32
CA LEU A 346 -17.93 4.14 36.92
C LEU A 346 -19.05 3.27 36.32
N GLU A 347 -18.67 2.33 35.46
CA GLU A 347 -19.60 1.40 34.81
C GLU A 347 -20.24 0.43 35.81
N GLU A 348 -19.46 -0.12 36.75
CA GLU A 348 -19.97 -0.96 37.84
C GLU A 348 -20.99 -0.20 38.70
N PHE A 349 -20.69 1.05 39.04
CA PHE A 349 -21.58 1.90 39.84
C PHE A 349 -22.90 2.19 39.13
N ILE A 350 -22.86 2.45 37.82
CA ILE A 350 -24.06 2.68 37.01
C ILE A 350 -24.82 1.37 36.80
N GLU A 351 -24.14 0.26 36.51
CA GLU A 351 -24.81 -1.02 36.25
C GLU A 351 -25.56 -1.55 37.47
N LYS A 352 -24.98 -1.40 38.66
CA LYS A 352 -25.64 -1.73 39.93
C LYS A 352 -26.99 -1.01 40.08
N ASN A 353 -27.14 0.18 39.50
CA ASN A 353 -28.29 1.07 39.65
C ASN A 353 -28.98 1.40 38.31
N LYS A 354 -28.80 0.57 37.27
CA LYS A 354 -29.24 0.86 35.89
C LYS A 354 -30.75 0.97 35.71
N LEU A 355 -31.51 0.22 36.51
CA LEU A 355 -32.96 0.14 36.42
C LEU A 355 -33.62 0.99 37.50
N LEU A 356 -34.75 1.60 37.17
CA LEU A 356 -35.64 2.24 38.15
C LEU A 356 -36.22 1.17 39.09
N THR A 357 -36.74 1.59 40.25
CA THR A 357 -37.36 0.67 41.22
C THR A 357 -38.51 -0.10 40.59
N LEU A 358 -39.33 0.58 39.80
CA LEU A 358 -40.37 -0.02 38.98
C LEU A 358 -40.20 0.44 37.51
N PRO A 359 -39.44 -0.30 36.69
CA PRO A 359 -39.18 0.08 35.30
C PRO A 359 -40.39 -0.16 34.39
N ARG A 360 -40.58 0.70 33.38
CA ARG A 360 -41.60 0.52 32.34
C ARG A 360 -41.06 -0.30 31.18
N ILE A 361 -41.80 -1.30 30.72
CA ILE A 361 -41.47 -2.00 29.47
C ILE A 361 -41.88 -1.10 28.29
N SER A 362 -40.91 -0.36 27.76
CA SER A 362 -41.12 0.68 26.75
C SER A 362 -40.44 0.41 25.40
N SER A 363 -39.49 -0.52 25.35
CA SER A 363 -38.77 -0.91 24.14
C SER A 363 -38.32 -2.37 24.21
N GLN A 364 -37.91 -2.93 23.07
CA GLN A 364 -37.39 -4.31 23.00
C GLN A 364 -36.13 -4.50 23.88
N VAL A 365 -35.20 -3.54 23.86
CA VAL A 365 -33.99 -3.58 24.70
C VAL A 365 -34.35 -3.61 26.18
N MET A 366 -35.36 -2.84 26.59
CA MET A 366 -35.80 -2.82 27.98
C MET A 366 -36.51 -4.11 28.39
N LEU A 367 -37.27 -4.74 27.49
CA LEU A 367 -37.83 -6.07 27.73
C LEU A 367 -36.76 -7.13 27.91
N ASP A 368 -35.72 -7.12 27.07
CA ASP A 368 -34.65 -8.11 27.12
C ASP A 368 -33.81 -7.97 28.41
N GLU A 369 -33.64 -6.75 28.91
CA GLU A 369 -32.96 -6.47 30.19
C GLU A 369 -33.82 -6.88 31.42
N ILE A 370 -35.09 -6.48 31.45
CA ILE A 370 -35.99 -6.76 32.58
C ILE A 370 -36.39 -8.24 32.59
N CYS A 371 -36.64 -8.80 31.41
CA CYS A 371 -37.16 -10.16 31.22
C CYS A 371 -36.27 -10.94 30.26
N PRO A 372 -35.07 -11.37 30.70
CA PRO A 372 -34.16 -12.13 29.88
C PRO A 372 -34.71 -13.53 29.58
N VAL A 373 -34.29 -14.09 28.44
CA VAL A 373 -34.54 -15.50 28.12
C VAL A 373 -33.77 -16.37 29.10
N SER A 374 -34.44 -17.30 29.77
CA SER A 374 -33.78 -18.15 30.77
C SER A 374 -34.15 -19.62 30.65
N SER A 375 -33.25 -20.48 31.13
CA SER A 375 -33.47 -21.93 31.23
C SER A 375 -34.55 -22.27 32.26
N ARG A 376 -35.00 -23.54 32.25
CA ARG A 376 -36.06 -24.05 33.15
C ARG A 376 -35.71 -23.95 34.63
N SER A 377 -34.42 -24.05 34.98
CA SER A 377 -33.95 -23.95 36.36
C SER A 377 -32.55 -23.31 36.39
N PRO A 378 -32.39 -22.09 36.95
CA PRO A 378 -33.41 -21.27 37.58
C PRO A 378 -34.12 -20.33 36.58
N ARG A 379 -35.45 -20.33 36.59
CA ARG A 379 -36.29 -19.46 35.74
C ARG A 379 -36.25 -18.00 36.22
N HIS A 380 -36.19 -17.07 35.28
CA HIS A 380 -36.39 -15.64 35.53
C HIS A 380 -37.87 -15.30 35.32
N LEU A 381 -38.56 -14.94 36.40
CA LEU A 381 -39.98 -14.56 36.36
C LEU A 381 -40.11 -13.05 36.25
N CYS A 382 -41.03 -12.59 35.40
CA CYS A 382 -41.40 -11.19 35.31
C CYS A 382 -42.85 -10.99 35.73
N VAL A 383 -43.05 -10.12 36.72
CA VAL A 383 -44.36 -9.68 37.19
C VAL A 383 -44.65 -8.32 36.55
N ILE A 384 -45.60 -8.30 35.63
CA ILE A 384 -46.03 -7.09 34.92
C ILE A 384 -47.37 -6.61 35.50
N LEU A 385 -47.42 -5.33 35.88
CA LEU A 385 -48.66 -4.61 36.11
C LEU A 385 -49.14 -3.97 34.78
N PRO A 386 -50.25 -4.46 34.19
CA PRO A 386 -50.84 -3.85 33.01
C PRO A 386 -51.66 -2.62 33.40
N VAL A 387 -51.33 -1.47 32.82
CA VAL A 387 -51.98 -0.17 33.09
C VAL A 387 -52.21 0.54 31.76
N THR A 388 -53.09 1.53 31.72
CA THR A 388 -53.26 2.47 30.60
C THR A 388 -52.48 3.76 30.86
N SER A 389 -52.17 4.52 29.81
CA SER A 389 -51.44 5.80 29.96
C SER A 389 -52.26 6.95 30.57
N HIS A 390 -53.51 6.71 30.96
CA HIS A 390 -54.38 7.74 31.54
C HIS A 390 -53.94 8.14 32.96
N SER A 391 -54.06 9.44 33.27
CA SER A 391 -53.65 10.00 34.56
C SER A 391 -54.38 9.40 35.77
N SER A 392 -55.60 8.88 35.59
CA SER A 392 -56.36 8.23 36.67
C SER A 392 -55.70 6.94 37.17
N GLU A 393 -54.84 6.31 36.37
CA GLU A 393 -54.18 5.06 36.75
C GLU A 393 -52.74 5.26 37.28
N SER A 394 -52.22 6.50 37.29
CA SER A 394 -50.87 6.77 37.81
C SER A 394 -50.76 6.46 39.30
N GLU A 395 -51.82 6.73 40.07
CA GLU A 395 -51.87 6.42 41.52
C GLU A 395 -51.66 4.93 41.81
N HIS A 396 -52.14 4.05 40.93
CA HIS A 396 -51.97 2.60 41.07
C HIS A 396 -50.53 2.18 40.78
N VAL A 397 -49.88 2.80 39.79
CA VAL A 397 -48.46 2.60 39.50
C VAL A 397 -47.60 3.07 40.66
N ASP A 398 -47.92 4.22 41.25
CA ASP A 398 -47.18 4.79 42.39
C ASP A 398 -47.37 3.96 43.66
N ALA A 399 -48.55 3.39 43.88
CA ALA A 399 -48.80 2.42 44.95
C ALA A 399 -47.98 1.14 44.74
N PHE A 400 -47.96 0.60 43.52
CA PHE A 400 -47.18 -0.60 43.19
C PHE A 400 -45.68 -0.36 43.30
N ARG A 401 -45.18 0.81 42.91
CA ARG A 401 -43.77 1.20 43.06
C ARG A 401 -43.34 1.21 44.52
N ARG A 402 -44.13 1.82 45.41
CA ARG A 402 -43.87 1.83 46.86
C ARG A 402 -43.82 0.41 47.42
N TYR A 403 -44.72 -0.45 47.00
CA TYR A 403 -44.71 -1.86 47.39
C TYR A 403 -43.45 -2.61 46.92
N VAL A 404 -43.02 -2.44 45.67
CA VAL A 404 -41.81 -3.10 45.15
C VAL A 404 -40.57 -2.64 45.92
N ARG A 405 -40.49 -1.34 46.25
CA ARG A 405 -39.42 -0.79 47.11
C ARG A 405 -39.42 -1.44 48.49
N ASP A 406 -40.56 -1.45 49.16
CA ASP A 406 -40.68 -1.93 50.55
C ASP A 406 -40.43 -3.45 50.64
N THR A 407 -40.69 -4.20 49.57
CA THR A 407 -40.48 -5.65 49.48
C THR A 407 -39.17 -6.06 48.80
N GLN A 408 -38.34 -5.11 48.35
CA GLN A 408 -37.13 -5.38 47.57
C GLN A 408 -36.15 -6.36 48.25
N SER A 409 -36.05 -6.30 49.58
CA SER A 409 -35.21 -7.20 50.39
C SER A 409 -35.69 -8.66 50.37
N MET A 410 -37.00 -8.88 50.27
CA MET A 410 -37.63 -10.22 50.23
C MET A 410 -37.34 -10.94 48.91
N TRP A 411 -37.29 -10.19 47.81
CA TRP A 411 -37.07 -10.71 46.46
C TRP A 411 -35.60 -10.82 46.09
N LYS A 412 -34.70 -10.23 46.88
CA LYS A 412 -33.25 -10.29 46.65
C LYS A 412 -32.75 -11.74 46.63
N GLY A 413 -32.17 -12.17 45.50
CA GLY A 413 -31.68 -13.54 45.29
C GLY A 413 -32.73 -14.50 44.69
N LYS A 414 -34.01 -14.14 44.69
CA LYS A 414 -35.06 -14.83 43.93
C LYS A 414 -35.18 -14.12 42.58
N LYS A 415 -34.90 -14.81 41.47
CA LYS A 415 -34.86 -14.25 40.09
C LYS A 415 -36.23 -13.76 39.59
N VAL A 416 -36.78 -12.73 40.23
CA VAL A 416 -38.09 -12.14 40.00
C VAL A 416 -37.92 -10.65 39.77
N ASN A 417 -38.38 -10.16 38.62
CA ASN A 417 -38.33 -8.75 38.27
C ASN A 417 -39.75 -8.19 38.17
N PHE A 418 -39.93 -6.97 38.68
CA PHE A 418 -41.21 -6.25 38.64
C PHE A 418 -41.14 -5.18 37.56
N ALA A 419 -42.22 -5.02 36.81
CA ALA A 419 -42.34 -3.97 35.82
C ALA A 419 -43.81 -3.58 35.62
N TYR A 420 -44.03 -2.49 34.92
CA TYR A 420 -45.36 -2.10 34.44
C TYR A 420 -45.33 -1.81 32.94
N MET A 421 -46.50 -1.83 32.32
CA MET A 421 -46.63 -1.60 30.88
C MET A 421 -47.91 -0.87 30.55
N TYR A 422 -47.82 0.06 29.59
CA TYR A 422 -48.97 0.73 29.01
C TYR A 422 -49.63 -0.11 27.92
N VAL A 423 -50.76 -0.72 28.25
CA VAL A 423 -51.51 -1.63 27.36
C VAL A 423 -52.00 -0.90 26.10
N ASP A 424 -52.35 0.38 26.22
CA ASP A 424 -52.78 1.23 25.11
C ASP A 424 -51.64 1.55 24.12
N LYS A 425 -50.39 1.58 24.58
CA LYS A 425 -49.22 1.76 23.72
C LYS A 425 -48.69 0.45 23.15
N GLN A 426 -48.76 -0.65 23.90
CA GLN A 426 -48.23 -1.97 23.52
C GLN A 426 -49.34 -2.98 23.14
N LYS A 427 -50.34 -2.55 22.37
CA LYS A 427 -51.53 -3.36 22.04
C LYS A 427 -51.19 -4.67 21.32
N ASP A 428 -50.31 -4.60 20.32
CA ASP A 428 -49.95 -5.76 19.50
C ASP A 428 -49.21 -6.82 20.31
N TRP A 429 -48.38 -6.38 21.26
CA TRP A 429 -47.64 -7.28 22.15
C TRP A 429 -48.55 -7.91 23.21
N MET A 430 -49.55 -7.18 23.71
CA MET A 430 -50.48 -7.66 24.74
C MET A 430 -51.59 -8.58 24.21
N ARG A 431 -51.93 -8.49 22.92
CA ARG A 431 -53.02 -9.27 22.31
C ARG A 431 -52.95 -10.79 22.61
N PRO A 432 -51.81 -11.49 22.45
CA PRO A 432 -51.73 -12.94 22.71
C PRO A 432 -51.98 -13.32 24.18
N PHE A 433 -51.65 -12.43 25.12
CA PHE A 433 -51.88 -12.64 26.55
C PHE A 433 -53.34 -12.39 26.94
N ALA A 434 -53.97 -11.40 26.31
CA ALA A 434 -55.35 -11.02 26.53
C ALA A 434 -56.35 -12.06 25.97
N GLU A 435 -56.09 -12.61 24.78
CA GLU A 435 -56.96 -13.61 24.12
C GLU A 435 -57.09 -14.92 24.92
N LYS A 436 -56.06 -15.28 25.68
CA LYS A 436 -55.98 -16.52 26.46
C LYS A 436 -56.37 -16.34 27.93
N ARG A 437 -56.88 -15.17 28.30
CA ARG A 437 -57.38 -14.89 29.64
C ARG A 437 -58.71 -15.63 29.88
N LYS A 438 -58.81 -16.37 30.98
CA LYS A 438 -59.99 -17.16 31.37
C LYS A 438 -60.60 -16.59 32.65
N GLY A 439 -61.59 -15.69 32.54
CA GLY A 439 -62.34 -15.18 33.71
C GLY A 439 -63.03 -13.83 33.45
N GLU A 440 -64.19 -13.61 34.09
CA GLU A 440 -64.87 -12.31 34.14
C GLU A 440 -64.12 -11.34 35.08
N LEU A 441 -64.07 -10.04 34.75
CA LEU A 441 -63.45 -9.03 35.61
C LEU A 441 -64.18 -8.98 36.96
N LYS A 442 -63.50 -9.38 38.04
CA LYS A 442 -63.94 -9.06 39.41
C LYS A 442 -63.51 -7.62 39.72
N ASN A 443 -64.45 -6.79 40.16
CA ASN A 443 -64.28 -5.34 40.32
C ASN A 443 -63.40 -4.90 41.50
N GLU A 444 -62.87 -5.81 42.32
CA GLU A 444 -62.24 -5.46 43.61
C GLU A 444 -60.70 -5.40 43.59
N GLY A 445 -60.03 -5.73 42.47
CA GLY A 445 -58.56 -5.66 42.38
C GLY A 445 -58.03 -5.64 40.94
N ARG A 446 -56.74 -5.29 40.76
CA ARG A 446 -56.08 -5.31 39.46
C ARG A 446 -55.39 -6.65 39.21
N ASP A 447 -55.39 -7.08 37.95
CA ASP A 447 -54.76 -8.34 37.56
C ASP A 447 -53.26 -8.16 37.34
N LEU A 448 -52.46 -9.12 37.80
CA LEU A 448 -51.03 -9.17 37.53
C LEU A 448 -50.72 -10.24 36.49
N LEU A 449 -49.89 -9.91 35.51
CA LEU A 449 -49.39 -10.84 34.51
C LEU A 449 -48.02 -11.36 34.97
N ILE A 450 -47.91 -12.66 35.25
CA ILE A 450 -46.61 -13.29 35.53
C ILE A 450 -46.23 -14.13 34.32
N PHE A 451 -45.07 -13.84 33.74
CA PHE A 451 -44.58 -14.60 32.59
C PHE A 451 -43.07 -14.87 32.65
N TRP A 452 -42.67 -15.86 31.86
CA TRP A 452 -41.31 -16.35 31.72
C TRP A 452 -41.01 -16.62 30.24
N ARG A 453 -39.90 -16.07 29.74
CA ARG A 453 -39.44 -16.26 28.35
C ARG A 453 -38.51 -17.46 28.24
N LEU A 454 -38.95 -18.48 27.50
CA LEU A 454 -38.15 -19.67 27.16
C LEU A 454 -37.26 -19.44 25.94
N GLU A 455 -37.78 -18.71 24.96
CA GLU A 455 -37.09 -18.29 23.73
C GLU A 455 -37.48 -16.83 23.45
N TYR A 456 -36.76 -16.15 22.54
CA TYR A 456 -37.06 -14.75 22.19
C TYR A 456 -38.52 -14.52 21.80
N LYS A 457 -39.14 -15.49 21.10
CA LYS A 457 -40.53 -15.44 20.62
C LYS A 457 -41.48 -16.36 21.38
N LYS A 458 -41.06 -17.13 22.40
CA LYS A 458 -41.95 -18.06 23.13
C LYS A 458 -41.91 -17.79 24.63
N ALA A 459 -43.09 -17.59 25.20
CA ALA A 459 -43.26 -17.34 26.64
C ALA A 459 -44.32 -18.26 27.26
N ARG A 460 -44.14 -18.53 28.56
CA ARG A 460 -45.15 -19.14 29.43
C ARG A 460 -45.65 -18.11 30.42
N PHE A 461 -46.96 -18.08 30.67
CA PHE A 461 -47.55 -17.07 31.55
C PHE A 461 -48.74 -17.59 32.36
N THR A 462 -49.13 -16.83 33.37
CA THR A 462 -50.35 -17.01 34.16
C THR A 462 -50.89 -15.64 34.56
N TRP A 463 -52.21 -15.52 34.66
CA TRP A 463 -52.88 -14.34 35.20
C TRP A 463 -53.18 -14.55 36.69
N LEU A 464 -52.85 -13.56 37.51
CA LEU A 464 -53.30 -13.48 38.90
C LEU A 464 -54.47 -12.49 38.96
N GLU A 465 -55.68 -13.02 38.91
CA GLU A 465 -56.91 -12.23 38.84
C GLU A 465 -57.19 -11.50 40.15
N GLY A 466 -57.43 -10.19 40.08
CA GLY A 466 -57.72 -9.33 41.24
C GLY A 466 -56.64 -9.33 42.33
N ALA A 467 -55.44 -9.81 42.03
CA ALA A 467 -54.40 -10.07 43.04
C ALA A 467 -53.81 -8.79 43.63
N TRP A 468 -53.83 -7.68 42.89
CA TRP A 468 -53.31 -6.41 43.38
C TRP A 468 -54.43 -5.55 43.98
N THR A 469 -54.50 -5.55 45.32
CA THR A 469 -55.40 -4.73 46.15
C THR A 469 -54.66 -3.65 46.96
N GLY A 470 -53.33 -3.56 46.82
CA GLY A 470 -52.49 -2.61 47.56
C GLY A 470 -51.94 -3.14 48.90
N HIS A 471 -52.14 -4.43 49.22
CA HIS A 471 -51.74 -5.05 50.49
C HIS A 471 -50.89 -6.34 50.32
N LYS A 472 -50.33 -6.83 51.45
CA LYS A 472 -49.39 -7.98 51.56
C LYS A 472 -49.91 -9.32 51.03
N GLU A 473 -51.22 -9.48 50.84
CA GLU A 473 -51.82 -10.72 50.29
C GLU A 473 -51.29 -11.08 48.88
N THR A 474 -50.79 -10.08 48.15
CA THR A 474 -50.13 -10.25 46.86
C THR A 474 -48.84 -11.09 46.97
N ASP A 475 -48.12 -11.02 48.09
CA ASP A 475 -46.83 -11.69 48.31
C ASP A 475 -46.98 -13.22 48.24
N ASP A 476 -48.00 -13.76 48.92
CA ASP A 476 -48.27 -15.20 48.99
C ASP A 476 -48.63 -15.77 47.62
N LEU A 477 -49.40 -15.01 46.81
CA LEU A 477 -49.78 -15.40 45.46
C LEU A 477 -48.57 -15.46 44.52
N ILE A 478 -47.67 -14.48 44.59
CA ILE A 478 -46.44 -14.46 43.80
C ILE A 478 -45.50 -15.57 44.28
N MET A 479 -45.34 -15.75 45.60
CA MET A 479 -44.52 -16.81 46.18
C MET A 479 -45.01 -18.21 45.80
N ASN A 480 -46.33 -18.44 45.73
CA ASN A 480 -46.90 -19.69 45.22
C ASN A 480 -46.46 -19.97 43.77
N VAL A 481 -46.36 -18.94 42.93
CA VAL A 481 -45.83 -19.09 41.58
C VAL A 481 -44.33 -19.36 41.61
N VAL A 482 -43.54 -18.63 42.41
CA VAL A 482 -42.07 -18.79 42.56
C VAL A 482 -41.68 -20.17 43.08
N GLU A 483 -42.42 -20.72 44.05
CA GLU A 483 -42.24 -22.06 44.63
C GLU A 483 -42.84 -23.18 43.77
N GLN A 484 -43.41 -22.86 42.60
CA GLN A 484 -44.05 -23.82 41.69
C GLN A 484 -45.32 -24.51 42.25
N ARG A 485 -45.89 -24.00 43.35
CA ARG A 485 -47.20 -24.45 43.86
C ARG A 485 -48.32 -24.11 42.88
N LYS A 486 -48.21 -22.97 42.17
CA LYS A 486 -49.03 -22.60 41.02
C LYS A 486 -48.18 -22.63 39.74
N ARG A 487 -48.60 -23.41 38.74
CA ARG A 487 -47.86 -23.58 37.48
C ARG A 487 -48.20 -22.47 36.48
N LEU A 488 -47.27 -22.23 35.54
CA LEU A 488 -47.48 -21.36 34.38
C LEU A 488 -48.14 -22.19 33.28
N ASP A 489 -49.48 -22.17 33.25
CA ASP A 489 -50.29 -23.13 32.49
C ASP A 489 -50.38 -22.80 30.98
N GLU A 490 -50.28 -21.52 30.62
CA GLU A 490 -50.49 -21.06 29.25
C GLU A 490 -49.16 -20.76 28.53
N THR A 491 -49.12 -21.06 27.22
CA THR A 491 -47.98 -20.76 26.33
C THR A 491 -48.41 -19.80 25.24
N CYS A 492 -47.58 -18.83 24.88
CA CYS A 492 -47.85 -17.93 23.76
C CYS A 492 -46.59 -17.60 22.94
N THR A 493 -46.81 -17.24 21.68
CA THR A 493 -45.79 -16.65 20.82
C THR A 493 -45.85 -15.13 20.91
N VAL A 494 -44.74 -14.51 21.28
CA VAL A 494 -44.64 -13.09 21.58
C VAL A 494 -43.90 -12.38 20.43
N GLY A 495 -44.46 -11.27 19.95
CA GLY A 495 -43.83 -10.41 18.92
C GLY A 495 -42.84 -9.41 19.52
N ASN A 496 -42.30 -8.51 18.68
CA ASN A 496 -41.41 -7.45 19.13
C ASN A 496 -42.21 -6.31 19.79
N ILE A 497 -41.64 -5.69 20.83
CA ILE A 497 -42.21 -4.51 21.48
C ILE A 497 -42.00 -3.26 20.62
N SER A 498 -43.02 -2.40 20.58
CA SER A 498 -42.90 -1.10 19.93
C SER A 498 -42.08 -0.15 20.80
N ASP A 499 -41.04 0.47 20.23
CA ASP A 499 -40.22 1.44 20.96
C ASP A 499 -40.98 2.76 21.14
N GLU A 500 -41.46 3.02 22.35
CA GLU A 500 -42.21 4.24 22.70
C GLU A 500 -41.40 5.53 22.48
N TYR A 501 -40.07 5.42 22.62
CA TYR A 501 -39.14 6.53 22.49
C TYR A 501 -38.38 6.52 21.17
N GLY A 502 -38.73 5.57 20.30
CA GLY A 502 -38.19 5.48 18.96
C GLY A 502 -38.48 6.77 18.20
N LEU A 503 -37.50 7.21 17.40
CA LEU A 503 -37.69 8.39 16.57
C LEU A 503 -38.89 8.17 15.64
N SER A 504 -39.88 9.05 15.74
CA SER A 504 -40.98 9.15 14.77
C SER A 504 -40.44 9.17 13.34
N ILE A 505 -41.22 8.66 12.39
CA ILE A 505 -40.86 8.68 10.97
C ILE A 505 -40.50 10.09 10.52
N PHE A 506 -41.20 11.11 11.05
CA PHE A 506 -40.91 12.52 10.79
C PHE A 506 -39.57 12.96 11.38
N THR A 507 -39.20 12.54 12.58
CA THR A 507 -37.90 12.88 13.18
C THR A 507 -36.75 12.08 12.59
N LYS A 508 -37.00 10.86 12.10
CA LYS A 508 -36.06 10.13 11.24
C LYS A 508 -35.83 10.88 9.95
N PHE A 509 -36.89 11.36 9.30
CA PHE A 509 -36.80 12.16 8.09
C PHE A 509 -36.11 13.51 8.35
N SER A 510 -36.45 14.19 9.44
CA SER A 510 -35.83 15.47 9.80
C SER A 510 -34.37 15.31 10.22
N ARG A 511 -33.98 14.21 10.89
CA ARG A 511 -32.57 13.90 11.15
C ARG A 511 -31.82 13.53 9.88
N THR A 512 -32.45 12.82 8.95
CA THR A 512 -31.84 12.57 7.63
C THR A 512 -31.68 13.86 6.85
N PHE A 513 -32.67 14.76 6.91
CA PHE A 513 -32.61 16.10 6.33
C PHE A 513 -31.57 16.97 7.05
N TRP A 514 -31.46 16.89 8.37
CA TRP A 514 -30.47 17.64 9.16
C TRP A 514 -29.06 17.08 8.96
N ARG A 515 -28.91 15.76 8.78
CA ARG A 515 -27.66 15.12 8.34
C ARG A 515 -27.29 15.59 6.93
N MET A 516 -28.26 15.68 6.03
CA MET A 516 -28.05 16.25 4.70
C MET A 516 -27.67 17.72 4.79
N TRP A 517 -28.32 18.50 5.66
CA TRP A 517 -28.06 19.91 5.89
C TRP A 517 -26.70 20.16 6.55
N GLU A 518 -26.31 19.39 7.56
CA GLU A 518 -24.98 19.45 8.19
C GLU A 518 -23.88 19.03 7.21
N VAL A 519 -24.12 18.01 6.39
CA VAL A 519 -23.19 17.63 5.32
C VAL A 519 -23.04 18.77 4.31
N ILE A 520 -24.14 19.40 3.89
CA ILE A 520 -24.10 20.60 3.03
C ILE A 520 -23.34 21.73 3.73
N TRP A 521 -23.68 22.06 4.97
CA TRP A 521 -23.09 23.15 5.74
C TRP A 521 -21.59 22.95 6.01
N PHE A 522 -21.15 21.72 6.26
CA PHE A 522 -19.74 21.41 6.50
C PHE A 522 -18.93 21.35 5.19
N HIS A 523 -19.58 21.15 4.04
CA HIS A 523 -18.96 21.19 2.71
C HIS A 523 -18.95 22.58 2.08
N VAL A 524 -19.76 23.52 2.58
CA VAL A 524 -19.67 24.92 2.17
C VAL A 524 -18.42 25.53 2.79
N SER A 525 -17.34 25.61 2.01
CA SER A 525 -16.22 26.47 2.33
C SER A 525 -16.70 27.93 2.34
N ASN A 526 -16.06 28.79 3.14
CA ASN A 526 -16.49 30.20 3.30
C ASN A 526 -16.65 30.96 1.96
N GLU A 527 -15.98 30.53 0.88
CA GLU A 527 -16.09 31.13 -0.46
C GLU A 527 -17.31 30.64 -1.27
N GLU A 528 -17.73 29.38 -1.11
CA GLU A 528 -18.91 28.83 -1.81
C GLU A 528 -20.24 29.30 -1.22
N THR A 529 -20.23 29.75 0.04
CA THR A 529 -21.39 30.36 0.72
C THR A 529 -21.96 31.52 -0.07
N TYR A 530 -21.10 32.36 -0.66
CA TYR A 530 -21.52 33.51 -1.45
C TYR A 530 -22.16 33.10 -2.78
N MET A 531 -21.71 32.00 -3.38
CA MET A 531 -22.27 31.50 -4.63
C MET A 531 -23.65 30.87 -4.40
N PHE A 532 -23.82 30.14 -3.30
CA PHE A 532 -25.12 29.60 -2.90
C PHE A 532 -26.09 30.71 -2.45
N LEU A 533 -25.66 31.67 -1.63
CA LEU A 533 -26.47 32.84 -1.27
C LEU A 533 -26.81 33.70 -2.49
N SER A 534 -25.92 33.81 -3.48
CA SER A 534 -26.18 34.51 -4.74
C SER A 534 -27.19 33.75 -5.61
N ALA A 535 -27.10 32.42 -5.68
CA ALA A 535 -28.07 31.58 -6.40
C ALA A 535 -29.47 31.63 -5.74
N VAL A 536 -29.53 31.55 -4.41
CA VAL A 536 -30.79 31.69 -3.67
C VAL A 536 -31.34 33.11 -3.78
N GLY A 537 -30.48 34.12 -3.68
CA GLY A 537 -30.83 35.53 -3.85
C GLY A 537 -31.35 35.84 -5.24
N THR A 538 -30.73 35.30 -6.30
CA THR A 538 -31.21 35.44 -7.68
C THR A 538 -32.52 34.71 -7.91
N LEU A 539 -32.73 33.53 -7.32
CA LEU A 539 -34.01 32.82 -7.39
C LEU A 539 -35.13 33.62 -6.71
N PHE A 540 -34.82 34.24 -5.56
CA PHE A 540 -35.74 35.14 -4.86
C PHE A 540 -36.04 36.41 -5.68
N MET A 541 -35.03 36.94 -6.38
CA MET A 541 -35.16 38.10 -7.27
C MET A 541 -36.01 37.77 -8.50
N ILE A 542 -35.83 36.59 -9.10
CA ILE A 542 -36.66 36.09 -10.21
C ILE A 542 -38.11 35.91 -9.75
N MET A 543 -38.33 35.33 -8.56
CA MET A 543 -39.67 35.22 -7.99
C MET A 543 -40.30 36.58 -7.67
N SER A 544 -39.52 37.52 -7.15
CA SER A 544 -39.99 38.87 -6.83
C SER A 544 -40.32 39.67 -8.10
N ILE A 545 -39.49 39.55 -9.15
CA ILE A 545 -39.74 40.14 -10.47
C ILE A 545 -40.98 39.49 -11.11
N GLY A 546 -41.13 38.17 -11.04
CA GLY A 546 -42.31 37.46 -11.54
C GLY A 546 -43.60 37.88 -10.81
N TRP A 547 -43.51 38.08 -9.50
CA TRP A 547 -44.61 38.63 -8.70
C TRP A 547 -44.91 40.09 -9.07
N LEU A 548 -43.89 40.92 -9.31
CA LEU A 548 -44.03 42.30 -9.78
C LEU A 548 -44.68 42.37 -11.16
N PHE A 549 -44.27 41.53 -12.12
CA PHE A 549 -44.87 41.43 -13.45
C PHE A 549 -46.33 40.97 -13.38
N SER A 550 -46.65 40.04 -12.48
CA SER A 550 -48.04 39.64 -12.22
C SER A 550 -48.86 40.79 -11.62
N TYR A 551 -48.25 41.65 -10.79
CA TYR A 551 -48.91 42.81 -10.17
C TYR A 551 -49.15 43.96 -11.17
N PHE A 552 -48.24 44.15 -12.14
CA PHE A 552 -48.39 45.17 -13.19
C PHE A 552 -49.23 44.72 -14.40
N SER A 553 -49.55 43.42 -14.52
CA SER A 553 -50.36 42.89 -15.63
C SER A 553 -51.88 43.02 -15.43
N GLU A 554 -52.36 43.63 -14.33
CA GLU A 554 -53.78 43.87 -14.11
C GLU A 554 -54.21 45.32 -14.41
N LYS A 555 -54.73 45.53 -15.64
CA LYS A 555 -55.96 46.30 -16.02
C LYS A 555 -55.85 46.92 -17.44
N PRO A 556 -56.98 47.18 -18.15
CA PRO A 556 -58.10 46.28 -18.47
C PRO A 556 -58.52 46.38 -19.96
N SER A 557 -59.60 45.66 -20.32
CA SER A 557 -60.52 45.83 -21.47
C SER A 557 -60.41 44.87 -22.68
N ASP A 558 -61.36 43.92 -22.65
CA ASP A 558 -62.26 43.50 -23.73
C ASP A 558 -61.69 43.00 -25.07
N ILE A 559 -61.80 41.69 -25.30
CA ILE A 559 -62.60 41.10 -26.40
C ILE A 559 -63.01 39.66 -26.01
N LYS A 560 -64.32 39.41 -26.15
CA LYS A 560 -65.05 38.21 -25.74
C LYS A 560 -65.09 37.14 -26.85
N LYS A 561 -65.25 35.88 -26.40
CA LYS A 561 -65.95 34.71 -27.04
C LYS A 561 -65.15 33.96 -28.14
N ARG A 562 -65.01 32.62 -28.18
CA ARG A 562 -65.89 31.48 -27.80
C ARG A 562 -65.07 30.16 -27.64
N LYS A 563 -65.53 29.24 -26.77
CA LYS A 563 -65.19 27.78 -26.73
C LYS A 563 -66.27 26.96 -27.53
N PRO A 564 -66.31 25.60 -27.53
CA PRO A 564 -65.51 24.63 -28.30
C PRO A 564 -66.35 23.58 -29.11
N LYS A 565 -65.68 22.83 -30.03
CA LYS A 565 -65.96 21.47 -30.63
C LYS A 565 -67.37 21.03 -31.12
N ALA A 566 -67.41 20.44 -32.34
CA ALA A 566 -68.29 19.35 -32.83
C ALA A 566 -67.70 18.83 -34.19
N ASN A 567 -67.31 17.57 -34.40
CA ASN A 567 -68.04 16.29 -34.64
C ASN A 567 -68.84 16.23 -35.95
N ASP A 568 -68.55 15.22 -36.80
CA ASP A 568 -69.48 14.14 -37.22
C ASP A 568 -68.80 13.15 -38.21
N VAL A 569 -68.76 11.83 -37.89
CA VAL A 569 -69.59 10.69 -38.41
C VAL A 569 -69.10 10.15 -39.77
N ALA A 570 -68.34 9.03 -39.78
CA ALA A 570 -68.69 7.65 -40.20
C ALA A 570 -68.91 7.52 -41.74
N ASP A 571 -68.33 6.59 -42.49
CA ASP A 571 -68.62 5.14 -42.49
C ASP A 571 -67.83 4.45 -43.63
N LEU A 572 -67.75 3.11 -43.56
CA LEU A 572 -67.49 2.12 -44.63
C LEU A 572 -66.06 1.71 -45.09
N THR A 573 -65.68 0.55 -44.53
CA THR A 573 -65.21 -0.71 -45.18
C THR A 573 -63.79 -0.86 -45.74
N GLY A 574 -63.06 -1.84 -45.18
CA GLY A 574 -62.19 -2.75 -45.96
C GLY A 574 -60.77 -2.99 -45.43
N ASP A 575 -60.63 -3.79 -44.36
CA ASP A 575 -59.49 -4.73 -44.26
C ASP A 575 -59.75 -5.87 -45.29
N PRO A 576 -58.75 -6.62 -45.83
CA PRO A 576 -57.93 -7.47 -44.96
C PRO A 576 -56.55 -7.98 -45.52
N THR A 577 -55.88 -8.81 -44.71
CA THR A 577 -55.07 -10.01 -45.08
C THR A 577 -53.67 -9.82 -45.71
N THR A 578 -52.61 -10.27 -45.02
CA THR A 578 -51.88 -11.56 -45.19
C THR A 578 -50.58 -11.43 -46.01
N THR A 579 -49.46 -11.81 -45.37
CA THR A 579 -48.54 -12.90 -45.77
C THR A 579 -47.40 -12.54 -46.72
N ASN A 580 -46.20 -12.71 -46.18
CA ASN A 580 -45.01 -13.36 -46.73
C ASN A 580 -44.85 -13.51 -48.25
N ASP A 581 -43.63 -13.14 -48.67
CA ASP A 581 -42.82 -13.69 -49.75
C ASP A 581 -43.38 -13.67 -51.18
N TRP A 582 -42.65 -13.03 -52.10
CA TRP A 582 -41.88 -13.73 -53.14
C TRP A 582 -41.24 -12.77 -54.18
N HIS A 583 -40.00 -13.09 -54.55
CA HIS A 583 -39.28 -12.78 -55.81
C HIS A 583 -40.16 -13.01 -57.07
N PRO A 584 -39.83 -12.57 -58.33
CA PRO A 584 -38.50 -12.64 -58.98
C PRO A 584 -38.15 -11.60 -60.10
N ASP A 585 -36.90 -11.67 -60.58
CA ASP A 585 -36.35 -11.38 -61.94
C ASP A 585 -36.51 -10.02 -62.67
N ASP A 586 -35.40 -9.26 -62.65
CA ASP A 586 -34.53 -8.78 -63.77
C ASP A 586 -35.14 -8.24 -65.10
N PRO A 587 -34.53 -7.22 -65.76
CA PRO A 587 -33.33 -7.50 -66.58
C PRO A 587 -32.26 -6.37 -66.61
N ASN A 588 -31.03 -6.77 -66.32
CA ASN A 588 -29.86 -6.80 -67.22
C ASN A 588 -29.61 -5.68 -68.28
N THR A 589 -28.32 -5.31 -68.35
CA THR A 589 -27.51 -4.71 -69.47
C THR A 589 -27.48 -3.17 -69.66
N LYS A 590 -26.34 -2.48 -69.86
CA LYS A 590 -24.94 -2.87 -70.18
C LYS A 590 -23.95 -1.69 -69.97
N LYS A 591 -22.76 -2.03 -69.42
CA LYS A 591 -21.38 -1.49 -69.53
C LYS A 591 -21.10 -0.25 -70.40
N LYS A 592 -20.22 0.64 -69.90
CA LYS A 592 -18.83 0.77 -70.41
C LYS A 592 -17.86 1.47 -69.44
N GLU A 593 -16.64 0.95 -69.45
CA GLU A 593 -15.45 1.26 -68.65
C GLU A 593 -14.70 2.53 -69.11
N SER A 594 -13.70 2.85 -68.28
CA SER A 594 -12.36 3.36 -68.60
C SER A 594 -12.14 4.86 -68.80
N GLU A 595 -11.51 5.43 -67.78
CA GLU A 595 -10.17 6.02 -67.81
C GLU A 595 -9.86 7.22 -68.73
N SER A 596 -9.36 8.24 -68.03
CA SER A 596 -8.12 8.98 -68.29
C SER A 596 -8.24 10.41 -68.79
N SER A 597 -7.59 11.25 -67.98
CA SER A 597 -6.73 12.37 -68.36
C SER A 597 -7.29 13.80 -68.26
N LYS A 598 -6.61 14.54 -67.37
CA LYS A 598 -6.22 15.96 -67.42
C LYS A 598 -7.21 17.01 -66.86
N GLN A 599 -6.86 17.49 -65.64
CA GLN A 599 -6.35 18.84 -65.33
C GLN A 599 -6.97 20.01 -66.13
N LEU A 600 -7.39 21.17 -65.59
CA LEU A 600 -7.08 21.90 -64.35
C LEU A 600 -8.00 23.15 -64.31
N SER A 601 -8.54 23.55 -63.16
CA SER A 601 -8.34 24.91 -62.58
C SER A 601 -9.33 25.25 -61.44
N SER A 602 -8.79 25.90 -60.40
CA SER A 602 -9.49 26.59 -59.30
C SER A 602 -10.23 25.70 -58.28
N GLY A 603 -9.51 25.24 -57.25
CA GLY A 603 -10.11 24.57 -56.07
C GLY A 603 -9.75 25.30 -54.77
N LYS A 604 -10.74 25.93 -54.12
CA LYS A 604 -10.61 26.35 -52.72
C LYS A 604 -10.18 25.14 -51.87
N SER A 605 -9.16 25.33 -51.04
CA SER A 605 -8.63 24.30 -50.13
C SER A 605 -9.76 23.66 -49.31
N LYS A 606 -9.91 22.33 -49.42
CA LYS A 606 -10.90 21.51 -48.69
C LYS A 606 -10.95 21.84 -47.18
N TRP A 607 -9.79 22.18 -46.60
CA TRP A 607 -9.60 22.48 -45.19
C TRP A 607 -10.28 23.78 -44.76
N SER A 608 -10.26 24.83 -45.59
CA SER A 608 -10.85 26.12 -45.21
C SER A 608 -12.37 26.10 -45.23
N VAL A 609 -12.98 25.27 -46.07
CA VAL A 609 -14.44 25.06 -46.08
C VAL A 609 -14.91 24.42 -44.77
N ILE A 610 -14.14 23.48 -44.22
CA ILE A 610 -14.50 22.74 -42.98
C ILE A 610 -14.20 23.58 -41.72
N MET A 611 -13.10 24.34 -41.70
CA MET A 611 -12.69 25.12 -40.52
C MET A 611 -13.40 26.47 -40.38
N LYS A 612 -13.94 27.04 -41.46
CA LYS A 612 -14.63 28.34 -41.44
C LYS A 612 -15.72 28.51 -40.36
N PRO A 613 -16.59 27.52 -40.06
CA PRO A 613 -17.57 27.66 -38.98
C PRO A 613 -16.96 27.59 -37.57
N LEU A 614 -15.73 27.09 -37.41
CA LEU A 614 -15.04 26.90 -36.12
C LEU A 614 -14.10 28.06 -35.74
N ILE A 615 -13.73 28.89 -36.72
CA ILE A 615 -12.83 30.04 -36.51
C ILE A 615 -13.68 31.31 -36.35
N HIS A 616 -13.69 31.86 -35.13
CA HIS A 616 -14.49 33.04 -34.81
C HIS A 616 -13.64 34.31 -34.69
N GLU A 617 -14.20 35.45 -35.09
CA GLU A 617 -13.55 36.74 -34.83
C GLU A 617 -13.63 37.07 -33.34
N LEU A 618 -12.51 37.47 -32.74
CA LEU A 618 -12.48 37.93 -31.36
C LEU A 618 -13.03 39.36 -31.27
N ARG A 619 -14.29 39.48 -30.83
CA ARG A 619 -15.03 40.72 -30.59
C ARG A 619 -15.54 40.73 -29.15
N ALA A 620 -16.07 41.86 -28.68
CA ALA A 620 -16.62 41.97 -27.32
C ALA A 620 -17.68 40.88 -27.00
N GLU A 621 -18.51 40.52 -27.98
CA GLU A 621 -19.54 39.47 -27.86
C GLU A 621 -18.96 38.06 -27.71
N THR A 622 -17.89 37.75 -28.45
CA THR A 622 -17.26 36.42 -28.45
C THR A 622 -16.19 36.27 -27.37
N TYR A 623 -15.73 37.38 -26.79
CA TYR A 623 -14.69 37.42 -25.75
C TYR A 623 -15.03 36.57 -24.51
N PHE A 624 -16.28 36.62 -24.05
CA PHE A 624 -16.69 35.86 -22.87
C PHE A 624 -16.60 34.35 -23.11
N GLY A 625 -17.08 33.86 -24.25
CA GLY A 625 -17.04 32.43 -24.58
C GLY A 625 -15.64 31.95 -24.97
N MET A 626 -14.88 32.76 -25.69
CA MET A 626 -13.56 32.36 -26.21
C MET A 626 -12.41 32.57 -25.23
N ILE A 627 -12.53 33.44 -24.22
CA ILE A 627 -11.42 33.75 -23.30
C ILE A 627 -11.86 33.61 -21.84
N ARG A 628 -12.94 34.28 -21.42
CA ARG A 628 -13.27 34.43 -19.99
C ARG A 628 -13.94 33.20 -19.35
N LEU A 629 -14.77 32.47 -20.09
CA LEU A 629 -15.56 31.33 -19.60
C LEU A 629 -14.99 29.97 -20.06
N LEU A 630 -13.70 29.92 -20.37
CA LEU A 630 -13.01 28.68 -20.74
C LEU A 630 -12.95 27.74 -19.54
N LYS A 631 -13.25 26.44 -19.78
CA LYS A 631 -13.10 25.39 -18.77
C LYS A 631 -11.61 25.13 -18.49
N PRO A 632 -11.25 24.60 -17.30
CA PRO A 632 -9.87 24.20 -17.00
C PRO A 632 -9.29 23.29 -18.09
N GLY A 633 -8.06 23.57 -18.52
CA GLY A 633 -7.40 22.83 -19.61
C GLY A 633 -7.71 23.32 -21.03
N CYS A 634 -8.69 24.21 -21.22
CA CYS A 634 -9.00 24.78 -22.52
C CYS A 634 -8.12 26.00 -22.86
N ARG A 635 -7.72 26.13 -24.12
CA ARG A 635 -6.87 27.22 -24.65
C ARG A 635 -7.46 27.78 -25.94
N SER A 636 -7.23 29.08 -26.17
CA SER A 636 -7.74 29.77 -27.36
C SER A 636 -6.61 30.29 -28.21
N MET A 637 -6.53 29.80 -29.45
CA MET A 637 -5.53 30.20 -30.43
C MET A 637 -6.09 31.30 -31.34
N ILE A 638 -5.53 32.49 -31.24
CA ILE A 638 -5.98 33.71 -31.90
C ILE A 638 -4.91 34.19 -32.88
N LEU A 639 -5.23 34.18 -34.17
CA LEU A 639 -4.37 34.67 -35.25
C LEU A 639 -4.56 36.19 -35.45
N LEU A 640 -3.46 36.94 -35.47
CA LEU A 640 -3.46 38.37 -35.80
C LEU A 640 -3.42 38.57 -37.32
N VAL A 641 -4.45 39.22 -37.87
CA VAL A 641 -4.62 39.44 -39.32
C VAL A 641 -4.88 40.91 -39.67
N ASP A 642 -4.64 41.23 -40.94
CA ASP A 642 -5.03 42.50 -41.56
C ASP A 642 -6.20 42.28 -42.54
N GLU A 643 -7.00 43.30 -42.84
CA GLU A 643 -8.20 43.16 -43.68
C GLU A 643 -7.87 42.71 -45.11
N GLU A 644 -6.75 43.18 -45.67
CA GLU A 644 -6.34 42.86 -47.04
C GLU A 644 -5.85 41.41 -47.19
N ASN A 645 -5.23 40.85 -46.15
CA ASN A 645 -4.54 39.54 -46.20
C ASN A 645 -5.23 38.45 -45.37
N LYS A 646 -6.41 38.76 -44.82
CA LYS A 646 -7.17 37.91 -43.89
C LYS A 646 -7.43 36.51 -44.45
N ASP A 647 -7.97 36.42 -45.66
CA ASP A 647 -8.42 35.13 -46.22
C ASP A 647 -7.24 34.20 -46.54
N ALA A 648 -6.11 34.75 -47.01
CA ALA A 648 -4.91 33.97 -47.29
C ALA A 648 -4.31 33.37 -46.01
N LEU A 649 -4.20 34.17 -44.94
CA LEU A 649 -3.65 33.73 -43.65
C LEU A 649 -4.60 32.78 -42.91
N ILE A 650 -5.90 33.02 -42.93
CA ILE A 650 -6.89 32.11 -42.35
C ILE A 650 -6.87 30.76 -43.08
N ASN A 651 -6.70 30.75 -44.42
CA ASN A 651 -6.61 29.50 -45.17
C ASN A 651 -5.38 28.67 -44.75
N LYS A 652 -4.20 29.29 -44.60
CA LYS A 652 -3.00 28.59 -44.13
C LYS A 652 -3.12 28.16 -42.67
N PHE A 653 -3.59 29.04 -41.79
CA PHE A 653 -3.84 28.70 -40.39
C PHE A 653 -4.82 27.54 -40.25
N SER A 654 -5.90 27.53 -41.05
CA SER A 654 -6.88 26.44 -41.09
C SER A 654 -6.25 25.11 -41.47
N GLN A 655 -5.24 25.08 -42.35
CA GLN A 655 -4.53 23.85 -42.70
C GLN A 655 -3.77 23.29 -41.50
N TYR A 656 -3.07 24.15 -40.75
CA TYR A 656 -2.27 23.72 -39.60
C TYR A 656 -3.11 23.31 -38.40
N VAL A 657 -4.22 24.02 -38.11
CA VAL A 657 -5.08 23.67 -36.96
C VAL A 657 -6.17 22.65 -37.26
N TYR A 658 -6.35 22.23 -38.53
CA TYR A 658 -7.36 21.25 -38.94
C TYR A 658 -7.31 19.90 -38.18
N PRO A 659 -6.13 19.33 -37.84
CA PRO A 659 -6.06 18.11 -37.03
C PRO A 659 -6.72 18.28 -35.66
N LEU A 660 -6.70 19.49 -35.10
CA LEU A 660 -7.21 19.80 -33.76
C LEU A 660 -8.72 20.11 -33.74
N ARG A 661 -9.43 20.06 -34.89
CA ARG A 661 -10.84 20.49 -35.01
C ARG A 661 -11.84 19.77 -34.12
N ASN A 662 -11.58 18.52 -33.77
CA ASN A 662 -12.47 17.69 -32.94
C ASN A 662 -12.13 17.79 -31.44
N ASN A 663 -11.05 18.51 -31.08
CA ASN A 663 -10.62 18.62 -29.72
C ASN A 663 -11.36 19.76 -29.01
N LYS A 664 -12.15 19.41 -27.99
CA LYS A 664 -12.95 20.36 -27.20
C LYS A 664 -12.11 21.27 -26.30
N THR A 665 -10.81 21.02 -26.17
CA THR A 665 -9.89 21.86 -25.40
C THR A 665 -9.38 23.08 -26.17
N PHE A 666 -9.45 23.09 -27.50
CA PHE A 666 -8.97 24.22 -28.30
C PHE A 666 -10.13 25.00 -28.90
N SER A 667 -10.06 26.33 -28.79
CA SER A 667 -10.91 27.24 -29.56
C SER A 667 -10.07 28.08 -30.51
N PHE A 668 -10.56 28.31 -31.72
CA PHE A 668 -9.81 28.98 -32.78
C PHE A 668 -10.45 30.32 -33.13
N GLY A 669 -9.63 31.35 -33.28
CA GLY A 669 -10.11 32.66 -33.68
C GLY A 669 -9.08 33.52 -34.39
N PHE A 670 -9.53 34.69 -34.84
CA PHE A 670 -8.65 35.72 -35.37
C PHE A 670 -9.02 37.09 -34.82
N LEU A 671 -8.04 38.00 -34.80
CA LEU A 671 -8.20 39.39 -34.39
C LEU A 671 -7.65 40.30 -35.49
N VAL A 672 -8.49 41.24 -35.95
CA VAL A 672 -8.07 42.26 -36.91
C VAL A 672 -7.27 43.34 -36.19
N VAL A 673 -5.97 43.41 -36.48
CA VAL A 673 -5.00 44.22 -35.71
C VAL A 673 -5.26 45.72 -35.80
N PRO A 674 -5.50 46.35 -36.97
CA PRO A 674 -5.65 47.81 -37.05
C PRO A 674 -6.73 48.39 -36.13
N LYS A 675 -7.78 47.60 -35.83
CA LYS A 675 -8.90 48.00 -34.98
C LYS A 675 -8.68 47.72 -33.48
N ASN A 676 -7.75 46.84 -33.13
CA ASN A 676 -7.57 46.32 -31.76
C ASN A 676 -6.12 46.43 -31.26
N LEU A 677 -5.34 47.34 -31.85
CA LEU A 677 -3.91 47.44 -31.58
C LEU A 677 -3.62 47.93 -30.15
N ASP A 678 -4.46 48.79 -29.59
CA ASP A 678 -4.32 49.24 -28.20
C ASP A 678 -4.57 48.12 -27.18
N TRP A 679 -5.45 47.16 -27.51
CA TRP A 679 -5.63 45.95 -26.70
C TRP A 679 -4.36 45.09 -26.72
N PHE A 680 -3.77 44.90 -27.89
CA PHE A 680 -2.53 44.13 -28.03
C PHE A 680 -1.33 44.82 -27.35
N ARG A 681 -1.22 46.16 -27.43
CA ARG A 681 -0.18 46.94 -26.73
C ARG A 681 -0.24 46.75 -25.22
N LYS A 682 -1.45 46.84 -24.63
CA LYS A 682 -1.65 46.61 -23.19
C LYS A 682 -1.28 45.18 -22.78
N LEU A 683 -1.58 44.19 -23.63
CA LEU A 683 -1.18 42.81 -23.39
C LEU A 683 0.36 42.68 -23.31
N LEU A 684 1.10 43.35 -24.21
CA LEU A 684 2.56 43.32 -24.22
C LEU A 684 3.19 44.10 -23.05
N GLU A 685 2.58 45.21 -22.64
CA GLU A 685 3.02 46.03 -21.49
C GLU A 685 3.12 45.20 -20.19
N HIS A 686 2.21 44.25 -19.99
CA HIS A 686 2.21 43.36 -18.83
C HIS A 686 3.24 42.21 -18.90
N THR A 687 4.00 42.07 -20.00
CA THR A 687 4.89 40.91 -20.21
C THR A 687 6.38 41.20 -20.38
N LEU A 688 6.75 42.46 -20.61
CA LEU A 688 8.16 42.84 -20.70
C LEU A 688 8.68 43.21 -19.31
N PRO A 689 9.79 42.63 -18.84
CA PRO A 689 10.32 42.92 -17.51
C PRO A 689 10.74 44.39 -17.39
N THR A 690 10.37 45.05 -16.29
CA THR A 690 11.04 46.26 -15.83
C THR A 690 12.35 45.84 -15.19
N ASP A 691 13.48 46.14 -15.82
CA ASP A 691 14.81 45.78 -15.29
C ASP A 691 14.94 46.22 -13.83
N GLY A 692 15.07 45.24 -12.94
CA GLY A 692 15.02 45.39 -11.50
C GLY A 692 16.28 45.99 -10.89
N LYS A 693 16.63 47.23 -11.25
CA LYS A 693 17.48 48.07 -10.39
C LYS A 693 16.59 49.08 -9.66
N PRO A 694 16.58 49.11 -8.31
CA PRO A 694 15.88 50.14 -7.57
C PRO A 694 16.69 51.43 -7.66
N THR A 695 16.36 52.30 -8.59
CA THR A 695 16.72 53.72 -8.51
C THR A 695 15.53 54.51 -7.99
N PRO A 696 15.74 55.49 -7.09
CA PRO A 696 14.65 56.24 -6.47
C PRO A 696 14.22 57.39 -7.38
N GLU A 697 13.56 57.11 -8.52
CA GLU A 697 12.84 58.14 -9.28
C GLU A 697 11.50 57.61 -9.84
N PRO A 698 10.40 58.37 -9.72
CA PRO A 698 9.03 57.85 -9.91
C PRO A 698 8.52 57.78 -11.37
N ASP A 699 9.35 57.95 -12.40
CA ASP A 699 8.87 58.25 -13.78
C ASP A 699 9.11 57.15 -14.85
N VAL A 700 9.43 55.92 -14.43
CA VAL A 700 9.81 54.83 -15.37
C VAL A 700 8.64 54.31 -16.22
N SER A 701 7.40 54.38 -15.73
CA SER A 701 6.21 53.88 -16.44
C SER A 701 5.88 54.66 -17.73
N GLN A 702 6.29 55.93 -17.85
CA GLN A 702 6.07 56.71 -19.08
C GLN A 702 7.01 56.32 -20.25
N SER A 703 8.17 55.73 -19.96
CA SER A 703 9.19 55.36 -20.97
C SER A 703 8.77 54.15 -21.81
N MET A 704 8.24 53.10 -21.18
CA MET A 704 7.83 51.87 -21.86
C MET A 704 6.57 52.07 -22.71
N TYR A 705 5.59 52.82 -22.20
CA TYR A 705 4.37 53.19 -22.94
C TYR A 705 4.67 53.99 -24.22
N LYS A 706 5.67 54.89 -24.20
CA LYS A 706 6.14 55.61 -25.40
C LYS A 706 6.77 54.67 -26.45
N ARG A 707 7.50 53.63 -26.01
CA ARG A 707 8.13 52.63 -26.91
C ARG A 707 7.10 51.72 -27.57
N LEU A 708 6.08 51.27 -26.83
CA LEU A 708 5.01 50.42 -27.37
C LEU A 708 4.07 51.16 -28.35
N LYS A 709 3.98 52.50 -28.24
CA LYS A 709 3.27 53.34 -29.22
C LYS A 709 3.89 53.33 -30.62
N LEU A 710 5.16 52.95 -30.75
CA LEU A 710 5.90 52.90 -32.02
C LEU A 710 5.79 51.56 -32.76
N ILE A 711 5.09 50.55 -32.20
CA ILE A 711 4.91 49.25 -32.86
C ILE A 711 4.11 49.43 -34.17
N ASN A 712 4.69 48.98 -35.28
CA ASN A 712 4.05 48.96 -36.59
C ASN A 712 3.12 47.74 -36.70
N HIS A 713 1.81 47.98 -36.90
CA HIS A 713 0.80 46.92 -37.05
C HIS A 713 1.15 45.91 -38.15
N ARG A 714 1.83 46.35 -39.21
CA ARG A 714 2.19 45.48 -40.35
C ARG A 714 3.19 44.38 -39.98
N HIS A 715 4.03 44.62 -38.98
CA HIS A 715 5.01 43.63 -38.49
C HIS A 715 4.44 42.73 -37.39
N THR A 716 3.14 42.81 -37.11
CA THR A 716 2.45 41.92 -36.16
C THR A 716 1.54 40.92 -36.87
N ILE A 717 1.43 41.03 -38.20
CA ILE A 717 0.58 40.18 -39.04
C ILE A 717 1.15 38.75 -39.05
N GLY A 718 0.30 37.77 -38.78
CA GLY A 718 0.70 36.35 -38.68
C GLY A 718 1.19 35.91 -37.31
N THR A 719 1.16 36.81 -36.31
CA THR A 719 1.38 36.43 -34.90
C THR A 719 0.21 35.56 -34.41
N VAL A 720 0.50 34.45 -33.74
CA VAL A 720 -0.52 33.60 -33.12
C VAL A 720 -0.41 33.68 -31.60
N LEU A 721 -1.51 34.03 -30.95
CA LEU A 721 -1.63 34.12 -29.49
C LEU A 721 -2.38 32.90 -28.97
N THR A 722 -1.77 32.14 -28.08
CA THR A 722 -2.49 31.10 -27.33
C THR A 722 -2.79 31.61 -25.94
N LEU A 723 -4.07 31.83 -25.64
CA LEU A 723 -4.54 32.38 -24.37
C LEU A 723 -5.15 31.28 -23.49
N CYS A 724 -4.77 31.23 -22.22
CA CYS A 724 -5.43 30.40 -21.21
C CYS A 724 -6.13 31.30 -20.18
N GLY A 725 -7.45 31.45 -20.33
CA GLY A 725 -8.25 32.31 -19.44
C GLY A 725 -8.31 31.85 -17.99
N TRP A 726 -8.11 30.55 -17.72
CA TRP A 726 -8.15 29.97 -16.37
C TRP A 726 -6.86 30.18 -15.57
N LYS A 727 -5.70 29.86 -16.16
CA LYS A 727 -4.39 30.00 -15.50
C LYS A 727 -3.75 31.39 -15.73
N LEU A 728 -4.45 32.30 -16.41
CA LEU A 728 -4.04 33.68 -16.68
C LEU A 728 -2.64 33.82 -17.30
N TYR A 729 -2.28 32.92 -18.22
CA TYR A 729 -1.06 33.02 -19.01
C TYR A 729 -1.36 32.98 -20.50
N PHE A 730 -0.40 33.46 -21.30
CA PHE A 730 -0.44 33.34 -22.74
C PHE A 730 0.93 33.02 -23.34
N SER A 731 0.91 32.44 -24.53
CA SER A 731 2.11 32.16 -25.32
C SER A 731 1.97 32.83 -26.68
N ILE A 732 3.07 33.42 -27.17
CA ILE A 732 3.10 34.14 -28.45
C ILE A 732 4.01 33.41 -29.42
N TYR A 733 3.47 33.07 -30.59
CA TYR A 733 4.26 32.82 -31.78
C TYR A 733 4.34 34.11 -32.59
N HIS A 734 5.55 34.60 -32.83
CA HIS A 734 5.77 35.78 -33.66
C HIS A 734 6.64 35.43 -34.86
N PRO A 735 6.15 35.66 -36.10
CA PRO A 735 6.88 35.30 -37.30
C PRO A 735 8.02 36.29 -37.57
N LYS A 736 9.15 35.79 -38.09
CA LYS A 736 10.29 36.63 -38.48
C LYS A 736 10.00 37.23 -39.86
N HIS A 737 9.63 38.51 -39.89
CA HIS A 737 9.44 39.24 -41.14
C HIS A 737 10.80 39.53 -41.80
N VAL A 738 11.11 38.87 -42.92
CA VAL A 738 12.34 39.13 -43.70
C VAL A 738 12.06 40.29 -44.65
N GLU A 739 12.77 41.42 -44.47
CA GLU A 739 12.81 42.47 -45.48
C GLU A 739 13.78 42.08 -46.60
N LEU A 740 13.35 42.13 -47.86
CA LEU A 740 14.19 41.88 -49.03
C LEU A 740 15.25 42.98 -49.17
N SER A 741 16.47 42.71 -48.69
CA SER A 741 17.69 43.42 -49.11
C SER A 741 18.40 42.62 -50.22
N ARG A 742 19.00 43.35 -51.18
CA ARG A 742 19.42 42.88 -52.52
C ARG A 742 20.41 41.71 -52.52
N ARG A 743 20.28 40.85 -53.55
CA ARG A 743 21.30 39.91 -54.06
C ARG A 743 22.55 40.65 -54.57
N ASN A 744 23.74 40.09 -54.34
CA ASN A 744 25.00 40.09 -55.13
C ASN A 744 25.93 39.04 -54.44
N PHE A 745 26.25 37.85 -54.98
CA PHE A 745 27.17 37.41 -56.05
C PHE A 745 28.68 37.36 -55.65
N ILE A 746 29.31 36.18 -55.92
CA ILE A 746 30.74 35.74 -55.87
C ILE A 746 31.27 35.35 -54.47
N ASP A 747 31.60 34.10 -54.10
CA ASP A 747 32.50 32.99 -54.57
C ASP A 747 33.87 33.00 -53.83
N THR A 748 34.41 31.80 -53.61
CA THR A 748 35.74 31.38 -53.11
C THR A 748 36.01 31.12 -51.62
N ASP A 749 36.74 30.01 -51.44
CA ASP A 749 37.10 29.22 -50.26
C ASP A 749 38.02 29.92 -49.24
N GLU A 750 38.00 29.45 -47.98
CA GLU A 750 39.16 29.23 -47.10
C GLU A 750 38.70 28.89 -45.66
N GLU A 751 39.04 27.70 -45.16
CA GLU A 751 39.36 27.48 -43.73
C GLU A 751 40.77 28.05 -43.48
N PRO A 752 41.11 28.65 -42.30
CA PRO A 752 41.48 27.82 -41.14
C PRO A 752 41.33 28.45 -39.72
N SER A 753 41.53 27.56 -38.74
CA SER A 753 42.27 27.70 -37.47
C SER A 753 41.80 28.62 -36.31
N SER A 754 41.56 27.93 -35.19
CA SER A 754 42.14 28.06 -33.83
C SER A 754 42.21 29.40 -33.07
N ASP A 755 41.96 29.24 -31.76
CA ASP A 755 42.39 30.05 -30.62
C ASP A 755 41.74 31.44 -30.44
N ASP A 756 40.93 31.61 -29.40
CA ASP A 756 41.47 32.16 -28.14
C ASP A 756 40.38 32.46 -27.09
N GLU A 757 40.84 32.34 -25.85
CA GLU A 757 40.17 32.58 -24.58
C GLU A 757 39.63 34.02 -24.38
N ALA A 758 38.67 34.09 -23.45
CA ALA A 758 38.50 35.12 -22.43
C ALA A 758 38.55 36.61 -22.83
N SER A 759 37.45 37.32 -22.58
CA SER A 759 37.30 38.10 -21.34
C SER A 759 36.27 39.22 -21.48
N TYR A 760 35.53 39.41 -20.39
CA TYR A 760 34.72 40.58 -20.11
C TYR A 760 35.58 41.84 -20.08
N ARG A 761 35.16 42.88 -20.83
CA ARG A 761 35.23 44.26 -20.34
C ARG A 761 34.27 45.18 -21.08
N SER A 762 33.46 45.87 -20.29
CA SER A 762 32.63 47.01 -20.65
C SER A 762 33.50 48.23 -20.97
N ASP A 763 33.03 49.11 -21.85
CA ASP A 763 32.59 50.47 -21.46
C ASP A 763 32.11 51.28 -22.67
N GLU A 764 31.16 52.17 -22.38
CA GLU A 764 30.46 53.11 -23.24
C GLU A 764 31.38 54.18 -23.84
N TYR A 765 30.98 54.85 -24.94
CA TYR A 765 30.85 56.32 -25.01
C TYR A 765 30.30 56.82 -26.38
N ALA A 766 29.31 57.70 -26.28
CA ALA A 766 29.03 58.92 -27.08
C ALA A 766 28.89 58.91 -28.62
N SER A 767 27.64 59.20 -29.04
CA SER A 767 27.21 60.36 -29.86
C SER A 767 28.17 60.95 -30.91
N MET A 768 27.75 60.89 -32.19
CA MET A 768 27.81 62.05 -33.09
C MET A 768 26.83 61.84 -34.27
N GLY A 769 26.02 62.84 -34.59
CA GLY A 769 25.00 62.76 -35.62
C GLY A 769 25.47 63.16 -37.01
N GLU A 770 24.66 62.87 -38.03
CA GLU A 770 24.54 63.75 -39.20
C GLU A 770 23.22 63.50 -39.97
N LYS A 771 22.50 64.58 -40.22
CA LYS A 771 21.29 64.62 -41.07
C LYS A 771 21.72 64.73 -42.53
N LYS A 772 21.24 63.85 -43.41
CA LYS A 772 21.07 64.16 -44.85
C LYS A 772 19.69 63.72 -45.36
N LYS A 773 18.96 64.71 -45.88
CA LYS A 773 17.72 64.59 -46.67
C LYS A 773 18.05 63.97 -48.04
N LEU A 774 17.20 63.08 -48.58
CA LEU A 774 16.50 63.28 -49.87
C LEU A 774 15.63 62.09 -50.30
N HIS A 775 14.51 62.47 -50.93
CA HIS A 775 13.62 61.77 -51.87
C HIS A 775 12.67 60.64 -51.42
N ARG A 776 11.38 61.05 -51.37
CA ARG A 776 10.19 60.26 -51.70
C ARG A 776 10.38 59.51 -53.03
N SER A 777 10.24 58.18 -52.98
CA SER A 777 9.43 57.45 -53.96
C SER A 777 8.62 56.40 -53.21
N SER A 778 7.30 56.47 -53.34
CA SER A 778 6.37 55.48 -52.82
C SER A 778 6.43 54.24 -53.71
N SER A 779 7.19 53.23 -53.30
CA SER A 779 6.96 51.86 -53.74
C SER A 779 6.49 51.08 -52.53
N GLN A 780 5.29 50.49 -52.64
CA GLN A 780 4.72 49.62 -51.63
C GLN A 780 5.70 48.48 -51.34
N ARG A 781 6.30 48.48 -50.15
CA ARG A 781 7.01 47.33 -49.61
C ARG A 781 5.97 46.32 -49.13
N GLY A 782 5.64 45.35 -49.99
CA GLY A 782 4.83 44.20 -49.61
C GLY A 782 5.68 43.23 -48.78
N VAL A 783 5.24 42.92 -47.57
CA VAL A 783 5.74 41.76 -46.82
C VAL A 783 5.30 40.51 -47.60
N ASN A 784 6.20 39.55 -47.83
CA ASN A 784 5.79 38.28 -48.44
C ASN A 784 4.95 37.48 -47.44
N VAL A 785 3.62 37.64 -47.53
CA VAL A 785 2.65 37.09 -46.56
C VAL A 785 2.56 35.56 -46.65
N GLU A 786 2.96 34.97 -47.79
CA GLU A 786 2.80 33.54 -47.99
C GLU A 786 3.63 32.73 -46.99
N ASN A 787 4.86 33.12 -46.67
CA ASN A 787 5.76 32.28 -45.85
C ASN A 787 5.71 32.60 -44.34
N VAL A 788 4.79 33.48 -43.92
CA VAL A 788 4.76 34.01 -42.55
C VAL A 788 4.43 32.94 -41.50
N LEU A 789 3.61 31.95 -41.83
CA LEU A 789 3.18 30.90 -40.90
C LEU A 789 3.96 29.57 -41.05
N ASP A 790 5.02 29.52 -41.86
CA ASP A 790 5.70 28.25 -42.15
C ASP A 790 6.39 27.64 -40.91
N GLY A 791 6.82 28.48 -39.96
CA GLY A 791 7.39 28.03 -38.68
C GLY A 791 6.38 27.78 -37.57
N PHE A 792 5.09 28.04 -37.81
CA PHE A 792 4.03 27.88 -36.82
C PHE A 792 3.82 26.42 -36.39
N PRO A 793 3.83 25.41 -37.28
CA PRO A 793 3.68 24.01 -36.89
C PRO A 793 4.72 23.55 -35.88
N ASN A 794 6.01 23.82 -36.14
CA ASN A 794 7.10 23.44 -35.23
C ASN A 794 6.98 24.12 -33.86
N TRP A 795 6.49 25.36 -33.82
CA TRP A 795 6.23 26.04 -32.55
C TRP A 795 4.98 25.50 -31.85
N MET A 796 3.93 25.15 -32.61
CA MET A 796 2.71 24.56 -32.09
C MET A 796 2.97 23.18 -31.49
N ASP A 797 3.77 22.34 -32.15
CA ASP A 797 4.20 21.04 -31.62
C ASP A 797 4.94 21.22 -30.29
N ARG A 798 5.88 22.18 -30.21
CA ARG A 798 6.56 22.54 -28.95
C ARG A 798 5.63 23.10 -27.87
N LEU A 799 4.64 23.91 -28.25
CA LEU A 799 3.64 24.47 -27.32
C LEU A 799 2.74 23.37 -26.74
N LEU A 800 2.43 22.35 -27.54
CA LEU A 800 1.63 21.20 -27.16
C LEU A 800 2.46 20.15 -26.39
N GLU A 801 3.78 20.07 -26.65
CA GLU A 801 4.73 19.25 -25.88
C GLU A 801 5.05 19.81 -24.49
N GLY A 802 5.05 21.13 -24.27
CA GLY A 802 5.43 21.62 -22.95
C GLY A 802 5.48 23.14 -22.78
N SER A 803 4.53 23.66 -21.99
CA SER A 803 4.61 25.01 -21.44
C SER A 803 4.29 25.01 -19.94
N ILE A 804 5.32 24.75 -19.11
CA ILE A 804 5.69 25.53 -17.90
C ILE A 804 7.19 25.25 -17.63
N ARG A 805 8.00 26.31 -17.80
CA ARG A 805 9.40 26.60 -17.39
C ARG A 805 10.45 25.47 -17.33
N ARG A 806 11.38 25.54 -18.29
CA ARG A 806 12.79 25.19 -18.08
C ARG A 806 13.44 26.33 -17.31
N ASP A 807 13.70 26.12 -16.03
CA ASP A 807 14.85 26.69 -15.31
C ASP A 807 15.02 25.84 -14.02
N ALA A 808 16.12 25.08 -14.00
CA ALA A 808 16.64 24.23 -12.91
C ALA A 808 15.94 22.88 -12.62
N TYR A 809 16.09 21.89 -13.51
CA TYR A 809 16.02 20.48 -13.07
C TYR A 809 17.41 20.04 -12.58
N ARG A 810 17.48 19.49 -11.35
CA ARG A 810 18.67 18.82 -10.81
C ARG A 810 18.62 17.36 -11.23
N CYS A 811 19.66 16.87 -11.91
CA CYS A 811 19.79 15.45 -12.25
C CYS A 811 20.00 14.65 -10.95
N ILE A 812 19.20 13.61 -10.72
CA ILE A 812 19.28 12.76 -9.53
C ILE A 812 20.01 11.47 -9.86
N ASP A 813 19.67 10.80 -10.96
CA ASP A 813 20.30 9.56 -11.40
C ASP A 813 20.55 9.60 -12.91
N ASP A 814 21.71 9.07 -13.35
CA ASP A 814 22.09 8.94 -14.75
C ASP A 814 22.75 7.57 -14.99
N THR A 815 22.07 6.66 -15.71
CA THR A 815 22.59 5.32 -16.01
C THR A 815 23.82 5.33 -16.92
N ARG A 816 24.08 6.44 -17.61
CA ARG A 816 25.22 6.56 -18.55
C ARG A 816 26.53 6.92 -17.85
N LYS A 817 26.48 7.44 -16.62
CA LYS A 817 27.66 7.78 -15.83
C LYS A 817 28.06 6.62 -14.92
N SER A 818 29.35 6.45 -14.65
CA SER A 818 29.85 5.50 -13.65
C SER A 818 29.64 6.03 -12.22
N TRP A 819 29.76 5.16 -11.22
CA TRP A 819 29.80 5.55 -9.81
C TRP A 819 30.84 6.66 -9.56
N PRO A 820 30.57 7.69 -8.73
CA PRO A 820 29.39 7.92 -7.88
C PRO A 820 28.21 8.67 -8.53
N ASP A 821 28.37 9.14 -9.77
CA ASP A 821 27.41 10.00 -10.45
C ASP A 821 26.36 9.22 -11.28
N GLY A 822 26.41 7.90 -11.26
CA GLY A 822 25.53 7.03 -12.04
C GLY A 822 25.78 5.52 -11.84
N TYR A 823 25.14 4.70 -12.67
CA TYR A 823 25.15 3.23 -12.57
C TYR A 823 26.12 2.51 -13.52
N GLY A 824 26.56 3.17 -14.60
CA GLY A 824 27.54 2.65 -15.56
C GLY A 824 27.10 1.45 -16.41
N LYS A 825 25.84 1.01 -16.31
CA LYS A 825 25.26 -0.10 -17.07
C LYS A 825 23.80 0.19 -17.47
N PRO A 826 23.32 -0.31 -18.62
CA PRO A 826 21.92 -0.21 -18.99
C PRO A 826 21.03 -1.00 -18.01
N LEU A 827 19.81 -0.50 -17.79
CA LEU A 827 18.84 -1.11 -16.87
C LEU A 827 17.97 -2.12 -17.62
N GLU A 828 17.88 -3.34 -17.09
CA GLU A 828 17.02 -4.40 -17.62
C GLU A 828 15.68 -4.46 -16.86
N VAL A 829 14.57 -4.46 -17.58
CA VAL A 829 13.21 -4.47 -17.02
C VAL A 829 12.39 -5.59 -17.66
N VAL A 830 11.86 -6.50 -16.84
CA VAL A 830 11.03 -7.63 -17.28
C VAL A 830 9.55 -7.31 -17.06
N PHE A 831 8.74 -7.35 -18.12
CA PHE A 831 7.32 -7.03 -18.07
C PHE A 831 6.48 -8.16 -17.45
N GLY A 832 5.46 -7.79 -16.66
CA GLY A 832 4.44 -8.73 -16.16
C GLY A 832 4.72 -9.34 -14.78
N LYS A 833 5.91 -9.14 -14.22
CA LYS A 833 6.18 -9.29 -12.78
C LYS A 833 6.05 -7.94 -12.11
N LYS A 834 5.51 -7.86 -10.89
CA LYS A 834 5.35 -6.59 -10.16
C LYS A 834 6.72 -5.93 -9.91
N PHE A 835 7.18 -5.09 -10.82
CA PHE A 835 8.37 -4.25 -10.62
C PHE A 835 8.12 -3.27 -9.45
N GLN A 836 9.17 -2.91 -8.71
CA GLN A 836 9.05 -2.00 -7.54
C GLN A 836 8.62 -0.56 -7.96
N LEU A 837 8.75 -0.21 -9.24
CA LEU A 837 8.21 1.02 -9.83
C LEU A 837 7.30 0.71 -11.02
N PRO A 838 6.04 0.30 -10.81
CA PRO A 838 5.13 -0.10 -11.89
C PRO A 838 4.99 0.94 -13.02
N VAL A 839 5.17 2.23 -12.69
CA VAL A 839 5.13 3.33 -13.65
C VAL A 839 6.21 3.21 -14.75
N PHE A 840 7.36 2.58 -14.48
CA PHE A 840 8.39 2.35 -15.50
C PHE A 840 7.90 1.38 -16.58
N GLU A 841 7.19 0.32 -16.20
CA GLU A 841 6.62 -0.62 -17.17
C GLU A 841 5.58 0.08 -18.06
N GLU A 842 4.70 0.90 -17.47
CA GLU A 842 3.70 1.64 -18.26
C GLU A 842 4.35 2.65 -19.21
N CYS A 843 5.44 3.31 -18.81
CA CYS A 843 6.20 4.19 -19.70
C CYS A 843 6.85 3.40 -20.85
N LEU A 844 7.58 2.32 -20.55
CA LEU A 844 8.32 1.55 -21.54
C LEU A 844 7.41 0.84 -22.56
N LYS A 845 6.19 0.41 -22.16
CA LYS A 845 5.19 -0.16 -23.09
C LYS A 845 4.77 0.79 -24.21
N THR A 846 4.92 2.10 -24.00
CA THR A 846 4.53 3.12 -24.99
C THR A 846 5.65 3.50 -25.95
N MET A 847 6.86 2.96 -25.74
CA MET A 847 8.06 3.31 -26.51
C MET A 847 8.35 2.28 -27.61
N LEU A 848 8.97 2.75 -28.69
CA LEU A 848 9.59 1.94 -29.73
C LEU A 848 11.06 1.65 -29.39
N VAL A 849 11.60 0.56 -29.95
CA VAL A 849 13.03 0.25 -29.85
C VAL A 849 13.84 1.38 -30.46
N ASP A 850 14.90 1.79 -29.75
CA ASP A 850 15.77 2.94 -30.01
C ASP A 850 15.11 4.33 -29.83
N GLU A 851 13.90 4.39 -29.27
CA GLU A 851 13.22 5.65 -28.94
C GLU A 851 13.80 6.28 -27.65
N ILE A 852 13.95 7.61 -27.66
CA ILE A 852 14.25 8.41 -26.46
C ILE A 852 13.01 9.21 -26.08
N SER A 853 12.40 8.87 -24.95
CA SER A 853 11.12 9.43 -24.52
C SER A 853 11.21 9.94 -23.08
N GLN A 854 10.48 11.03 -22.81
CA GLN A 854 10.51 11.71 -21.53
C GLN A 854 9.14 11.62 -20.84
N PHE A 855 9.13 11.19 -19.58
CA PHE A 855 7.93 11.01 -18.78
C PHE A 855 8.00 11.81 -17.48
N ASP A 856 7.02 12.67 -17.26
CA ASP A 856 6.83 13.39 -16.00
C ASP A 856 5.91 12.56 -15.09
N VAL A 857 6.44 12.10 -13.96
CA VAL A 857 5.73 11.22 -13.03
C VAL A 857 5.41 11.97 -11.73
N GLU A 858 4.16 11.86 -11.28
CA GLU A 858 3.70 12.51 -10.05
C GLU A 858 4.26 11.84 -8.78
N CYS A 859 4.32 12.61 -7.68
CA CYS A 859 4.89 12.13 -6.42
C CYS A 859 4.27 10.82 -5.89
N ILE A 860 3.00 10.56 -6.23
CA ILE A 860 2.25 9.41 -5.71
C ILE A 860 2.79 8.08 -6.22
N ASP A 861 3.32 8.07 -7.45
CA ASP A 861 3.89 6.89 -8.11
C ASP A 861 5.40 6.74 -7.86
N LEU A 862 6.00 7.71 -7.15
CA LEU A 862 7.45 7.80 -6.90
C LEU A 862 7.86 7.50 -5.46
N ILE A 863 6.92 7.05 -4.63
CA ILE A 863 7.17 6.75 -3.21
C ILE A 863 8.27 5.68 -3.05
N GLN A 864 8.36 4.73 -3.99
CA GLN A 864 9.37 3.66 -3.96
C GLN A 864 10.70 4.07 -4.60
N TYR A 865 10.74 5.19 -5.34
CA TYR A 865 11.90 5.60 -6.13
C TYR A 865 13.20 5.77 -5.31
N PRO A 866 13.21 6.44 -4.14
CA PRO A 866 14.43 6.59 -3.35
C PRO A 866 15.04 5.25 -2.91
N PHE A 867 14.21 4.24 -2.66
CA PHE A 867 14.67 2.91 -2.25
C PHE A 867 15.17 2.08 -3.44
N VAL A 868 14.52 2.21 -4.60
CA VAL A 868 14.98 1.55 -5.83
C VAL A 868 16.31 2.18 -6.28
N SER A 869 16.41 3.51 -6.32
CA SER A 869 17.65 4.22 -6.64
C SER A 869 18.78 3.85 -5.67
N LYS A 870 18.50 3.79 -4.35
CA LYS A 870 19.47 3.31 -3.36
C LYS A 870 19.98 1.90 -3.67
N LYS A 871 19.09 0.93 -3.94
CA LYS A 871 19.51 -0.45 -4.27
C LYS A 871 20.40 -0.48 -5.51
N LEU A 872 20.01 0.26 -6.55
CA LEU A 872 20.81 0.35 -7.78
C LEU A 872 22.18 0.99 -7.53
N ARG A 873 22.25 2.01 -6.68
CA ARG A 873 23.50 2.67 -6.26
C ARG A 873 24.39 1.72 -5.46
N ASP A 874 23.81 1.00 -4.50
CA ASP A 874 24.53 0.09 -3.61
C ASP A 874 25.05 -1.17 -4.35
N ILE A 875 24.38 -1.61 -5.43
CA ILE A 875 24.86 -2.70 -6.30
C ILE A 875 26.13 -2.29 -7.07
N VAL A 876 26.23 -1.02 -7.48
CA VAL A 876 27.34 -0.52 -8.31
C VAL A 876 28.50 0.00 -7.46
N LYS A 877 28.27 0.25 -6.17
CA LYS A 877 29.29 0.75 -5.24
C LYS A 877 30.41 -0.29 -5.02
N PRO A 878 31.70 0.05 -5.24
CA PRO A 878 32.80 -0.87 -4.95
C PRO A 878 32.94 -1.12 -3.44
N CYS A 879 33.19 -2.37 -3.04
CA CYS A 879 33.34 -2.78 -1.65
C CYS A 879 34.70 -2.30 -1.08
N ASP A 880 34.68 -1.49 -0.03
CA ASP A 880 35.86 -1.20 0.78
C ASP A 880 36.25 -2.46 1.57
N GLY A 881 37.48 -2.95 1.39
CA GLY A 881 37.98 -4.24 1.91
C GLY A 881 38.14 -4.36 3.43
N LYS A 882 37.11 -4.03 4.23
CA LYS A 882 37.12 -4.18 5.70
C LYS A 882 35.94 -4.94 6.32
N HIS A 883 35.07 -5.55 5.52
CA HIS A 883 34.07 -6.49 6.04
C HIS A 883 33.97 -7.69 5.09
N ASP A 884 34.79 -8.70 5.37
CA ASP A 884 34.72 -10.01 4.73
C ASP A 884 33.89 -10.94 5.62
N HIS A 885 32.59 -10.97 5.34
CA HIS A 885 31.69 -12.10 5.51
C HIS A 885 30.56 -11.84 4.52
N GLY A 886 30.29 -12.83 3.66
CA GLY A 886 29.23 -12.83 2.64
C GLY A 886 27.83 -12.79 3.24
N HIS A 887 27.50 -11.73 3.97
CA HIS A 887 26.16 -11.26 4.13
C HIS A 887 25.85 -10.40 2.92
N THR A 888 24.98 -10.88 2.04
CA THR A 888 24.04 -9.99 1.34
C THR A 888 23.60 -8.96 2.35
N THR A 889 23.88 -7.69 2.11
CA THR A 889 23.67 -6.57 3.03
C THR A 889 22.18 -6.45 3.34
N HIS A 890 21.71 -7.27 4.28
CA HIS A 890 20.48 -7.09 5.02
C HIS A 890 20.72 -5.89 5.92
N MET A 891 20.39 -4.70 5.42
CA MET A 891 20.19 -3.58 6.33
C MET A 891 19.01 -3.91 7.26
N CYS A 892 19.32 -4.14 8.54
CA CYS A 892 18.36 -4.08 9.62
C CYS A 892 17.52 -2.79 9.52
N ALA A 893 16.20 -2.91 9.69
CA ALA A 893 15.29 -1.77 9.77
C ALA A 893 15.58 -0.80 10.96
N ALA A 894 16.58 -1.12 11.80
CA ALA A 894 17.06 -0.25 12.86
C ALA A 894 17.81 1.00 12.37
N SER A 895 18.29 1.02 11.11
CA SER A 895 19.00 2.19 10.54
C SER A 895 18.12 3.15 9.75
N VAL A 896 16.81 2.92 9.62
CA VAL A 896 15.88 3.90 8.99
C VAL A 896 15.71 5.16 9.85
N ALA A 897 16.19 5.14 11.10
CA ALA A 897 16.36 6.35 11.89
C ALA A 897 17.45 7.29 11.33
N GLN A 898 18.33 6.83 10.43
CA GLN A 898 19.52 7.56 9.96
C GLN A 898 19.49 8.02 8.48
N GLY A 899 18.45 7.72 7.69
CA GLY A 899 18.37 8.10 6.27
C GLY A 899 18.86 7.01 5.30
N THR A 900 18.80 7.29 4.00
CA THR A 900 19.24 6.41 2.90
C THR A 900 20.76 6.33 2.79
N GLY A 901 21.48 7.33 3.33
CA GLY A 901 22.92 7.49 3.17
C GLY A 901 23.32 8.39 2.00
N TYR A 902 22.34 8.91 1.25
CA TYR A 902 22.52 9.83 0.13
C TYR A 902 21.67 11.08 0.34
N ASP A 903 22.31 12.25 0.47
CA ASP A 903 21.64 13.52 0.80
C ASP A 903 20.51 13.88 -0.17
N GLU A 904 20.66 13.53 -1.45
CA GLU A 904 19.67 13.81 -2.50
C GLU A 904 18.42 12.94 -2.38
N LEU A 905 18.60 11.65 -2.08
CA LEU A 905 17.50 10.70 -1.87
C LEU A 905 16.80 11.00 -0.53
N ASP A 906 17.55 11.44 0.47
CA ASP A 906 17.01 11.86 1.77
C ASP A 906 16.24 13.18 1.69
N ASP A 907 16.67 14.15 0.87
CA ASP A 907 15.87 15.35 0.58
C ASP A 907 14.60 14.98 -0.19
N LEU A 908 14.68 14.06 -1.16
CA LEU A 908 13.50 13.59 -1.90
C LEU A 908 12.50 12.86 -0.99
N MET A 909 12.98 12.11 0.00
CA MET A 909 12.14 11.48 1.03
C MET A 909 11.55 12.47 2.05
N LYS A 910 12.24 13.58 2.35
CA LYS A 910 11.73 14.64 3.23
C LYS A 910 10.74 15.54 2.51
N ASN A 911 10.99 15.84 1.24
CA ASN A 911 10.25 16.75 0.39
C ASN A 911 9.92 16.06 -0.95
N PRO A 912 8.85 15.25 -1.03
CA PRO A 912 8.47 14.55 -2.27
C PRO A 912 8.16 15.55 -3.39
N ARG A 913 8.80 15.37 -4.55
CA ARG A 913 8.62 16.21 -5.74
C ARG A 913 8.36 15.32 -6.96
N PRO A 914 7.61 15.78 -7.96
CA PRO A 914 7.46 15.03 -9.20
C PRO A 914 8.82 14.91 -9.87
N LEU A 915 9.08 13.72 -10.43
CA LEU A 915 10.34 13.43 -11.12
C LEU A 915 10.10 13.23 -12.60
N ARG A 916 11.15 13.56 -13.37
CA ARG A 916 11.19 13.37 -14.82
C ARG A 916 12.13 12.24 -15.14
N PHE A 917 11.61 11.23 -15.83
CA PHE A 917 12.40 10.13 -16.36
C PHE A 917 12.65 10.33 -17.84
N VAL A 918 13.88 10.08 -18.27
CA VAL A 918 14.26 10.03 -19.69
C VAL A 918 14.72 8.61 -19.95
N PHE A 919 13.95 7.87 -20.75
CA PHE A 919 14.28 6.51 -21.14
C PHE A 919 14.86 6.51 -22.55
N HIS A 920 15.85 5.65 -22.77
CA HIS A 920 16.31 5.24 -24.09
C HIS A 920 16.14 3.73 -24.16
N LEU A 921 15.14 3.25 -24.89
CA LEU A 921 14.85 1.82 -24.98
C LEU A 921 15.81 1.18 -25.98
N LEU A 922 16.76 0.37 -25.52
CA LEU A 922 17.82 -0.18 -26.37
C LEU A 922 17.36 -1.42 -27.14
N GLU A 923 16.89 -2.45 -26.43
CA GLU A 923 16.50 -3.74 -26.99
C GLU A 923 15.30 -4.32 -26.22
N VAL A 924 14.54 -5.19 -26.89
CA VAL A 924 13.39 -5.91 -26.30
C VAL A 924 13.51 -7.38 -26.66
N PHE A 925 13.58 -8.25 -25.64
CA PHE A 925 13.68 -9.69 -25.81
C PHE A 925 12.29 -10.35 -25.76
N GLU A 926 12.07 -11.33 -26.64
CA GLU A 926 10.89 -12.21 -26.54
C GLU A 926 11.10 -13.23 -25.40
N PRO A 927 10.02 -13.74 -24.78
CA PRO A 927 10.10 -14.66 -23.64
C PRO A 927 11.01 -15.87 -23.86
N ASP A 928 11.07 -16.38 -25.09
CA ASP A 928 11.83 -17.58 -25.45
C ASP A 928 13.34 -17.32 -25.66
N GLN A 929 13.75 -16.05 -25.73
CA GLN A 929 15.14 -15.61 -25.93
C GLN A 929 15.82 -15.16 -24.62
N TYR A 930 15.08 -15.16 -23.52
CA TYR A 930 15.51 -14.69 -22.20
C TYR A 930 15.72 -15.87 -21.25
N GLU A 931 16.89 -15.97 -20.61
CA GLU A 931 17.11 -16.98 -19.56
C GLU A 931 16.30 -16.61 -18.31
N HIS A 932 15.32 -17.44 -17.98
CA HIS A 932 14.46 -17.26 -16.82
C HIS A 932 15.25 -17.34 -15.49
N ASP A 933 15.26 -16.23 -14.74
CA ASP A 933 15.72 -16.20 -13.35
C ASP A 933 15.05 -17.29 -12.48
N SER A 934 15.69 -17.73 -11.39
CA SER A 934 15.22 -18.82 -10.52
C SER A 934 13.77 -18.73 -10.02
N TRP A 935 13.26 -17.52 -9.77
CA TRP A 935 11.86 -17.21 -9.42
C TRP A 935 10.83 -17.26 -10.58
N GLN A 936 11.26 -17.50 -11.82
CA GLN A 936 10.44 -17.58 -13.04
C GLN A 936 10.18 -19.02 -13.50
N LEU A 937 10.96 -19.99 -13.02
CA LEU A 937 10.87 -21.40 -13.41
C LEU A 937 9.66 -22.11 -12.76
N ASP A 938 8.97 -22.92 -13.56
CA ASP A 938 7.92 -23.85 -13.11
C ASP A 938 8.51 -24.99 -12.28
N GLU A 939 7.67 -25.73 -11.54
CA GLU A 939 8.14 -26.69 -10.52
C GLU A 939 8.97 -27.85 -11.10
N GLU A 940 8.55 -28.36 -12.25
CA GLU A 940 9.30 -29.40 -12.96
C GLU A 940 10.64 -28.89 -13.50
N ASP A 941 10.67 -27.65 -13.97
CA ASP A 941 11.88 -27.05 -14.54
C ASP A 941 12.86 -26.57 -13.47
N LYS A 942 12.36 -26.14 -12.31
CA LYS A 942 13.18 -25.93 -11.10
C LYS A 942 13.86 -27.22 -10.70
N LEU A 943 13.15 -28.33 -10.64
CA LEU A 943 13.71 -29.62 -10.26
C LEU A 943 14.77 -30.13 -11.25
N LYS A 944 14.54 -29.96 -12.56
CA LYS A 944 15.55 -30.26 -13.60
C LYS A 944 16.78 -29.36 -13.46
N SER A 945 16.58 -28.08 -13.17
CA SER A 945 17.67 -27.11 -13.05
C SER A 945 18.58 -27.37 -11.84
N VAL A 946 18.06 -27.94 -10.75
CA VAL A 946 18.87 -28.36 -9.59
C VAL A 946 19.91 -29.40 -9.99
N GLU A 947 19.52 -30.36 -10.83
CA GLU A 947 20.43 -31.41 -11.30
C GLU A 947 21.47 -30.86 -12.29
N ALA A 948 21.06 -29.94 -13.18
CA ALA A 948 21.97 -29.24 -14.08
C ALA A 948 23.01 -28.38 -13.33
N LEU A 949 22.59 -27.66 -12.29
CA LEU A 949 23.49 -26.86 -11.46
C LEU A 949 24.44 -27.73 -10.63
N ARG A 950 23.97 -28.88 -10.14
CA ARG A 950 24.84 -29.87 -9.48
C ARG A 950 25.92 -30.40 -10.42
N GLN A 951 25.57 -30.68 -11.68
CA GLN A 951 26.53 -31.11 -12.70
C GLN A 951 27.53 -30.00 -13.05
N LYS A 952 27.04 -28.76 -13.25
CA LYS A 952 27.90 -27.58 -13.46
C LYS A 952 28.87 -27.37 -12.30
N GLY A 953 28.41 -27.49 -11.06
CA GLY A 953 29.27 -27.41 -9.88
C GLY A 953 30.32 -28.53 -9.83
N ASN A 954 29.98 -29.75 -10.24
CA ASN A 954 30.95 -30.85 -10.34
C ASN A 954 32.01 -30.58 -11.41
N GLU A 955 31.61 -30.06 -12.58
CA GLU A 955 32.54 -29.68 -13.66
C GLU A 955 33.50 -28.58 -13.21
N LEU A 956 33.01 -27.55 -12.53
CA LEU A 956 33.82 -26.47 -11.96
C LEU A 956 34.75 -26.98 -10.86
N PHE A 957 34.29 -27.94 -10.05
CA PHE A 957 35.13 -28.58 -9.05
C PHE A 957 36.30 -29.35 -9.69
N VAL A 958 36.07 -30.03 -10.81
CA VAL A 958 37.13 -30.71 -11.57
C VAL A 958 38.13 -29.70 -12.17
N LYS A 959 37.64 -28.53 -12.61
CA LYS A 959 38.48 -27.41 -13.08
C LYS A 959 39.25 -26.69 -11.97
N LYS A 960 39.05 -27.08 -10.69
CA LYS A 960 39.62 -26.46 -9.48
C LYS A 960 39.12 -25.03 -9.20
N ASP A 961 38.05 -24.59 -9.86
CA ASP A 961 37.39 -23.32 -9.60
C ASP A 961 36.40 -23.47 -8.43
N TYR A 962 36.93 -23.66 -7.23
CA TYR A 962 36.14 -24.04 -6.05
C TYR A 962 35.11 -22.97 -5.63
N LYS A 963 35.40 -21.68 -5.84
CA LYS A 963 34.49 -20.57 -5.50
C LYS A 963 33.24 -20.60 -6.38
N GLU A 964 33.43 -20.73 -7.69
CA GLU A 964 32.33 -20.80 -8.66
C GLU A 964 31.54 -22.11 -8.53
N ALA A 965 32.23 -23.22 -8.17
CA ALA A 965 31.57 -24.48 -7.84
C ALA A 965 30.65 -24.34 -6.61
N ILE A 966 31.10 -23.65 -5.56
CA ILE A 966 30.30 -23.36 -4.35
C ILE A 966 29.06 -22.54 -4.70
N ASP A 967 29.21 -21.51 -5.53
CA ASP A 967 28.08 -20.67 -5.93
C ASP A 967 27.05 -21.47 -6.75
N ALA A 968 27.49 -22.35 -7.65
CA ALA A 968 26.60 -23.26 -8.37
C ALA A 968 25.83 -24.23 -7.45
N TYR A 969 26.47 -24.74 -6.39
CA TYR A 969 25.79 -25.59 -5.40
C TYR A 969 24.83 -24.80 -4.49
N ARG A 970 25.18 -23.58 -4.08
CA ARG A 970 24.30 -22.69 -3.31
C ARG A 970 23.05 -22.30 -4.10
N ASP A 971 23.19 -22.06 -5.40
CA ASP A 971 22.06 -21.80 -6.28
C ASP A 971 21.14 -23.01 -6.41
N ALA A 972 21.72 -24.22 -6.46
CA ALA A 972 20.94 -25.46 -6.47
C ALA A 972 20.17 -25.68 -5.15
N LEU A 973 20.81 -25.43 -4.00
CA LEU A 973 20.18 -25.49 -2.68
C LEU A 973 19.03 -24.49 -2.56
N THR A 974 19.24 -23.25 -2.98
CA THR A 974 18.22 -22.19 -2.94
C THR A 974 16.97 -22.59 -3.73
N ARG A 975 17.16 -23.20 -4.92
CA ARG A 975 16.03 -23.70 -5.74
C ARG A 975 15.33 -24.86 -5.06
N LEU A 976 16.05 -25.78 -4.44
CA LEU A 976 15.48 -26.93 -3.73
C LEU A 976 14.70 -26.49 -2.48
N ASP A 977 15.22 -25.55 -1.69
CA ASP A 977 14.56 -25.02 -0.49
C ASP A 977 13.22 -24.34 -0.83
N THR A 978 13.13 -23.66 -1.98
CA THR A 978 11.84 -23.08 -2.44
C THR A 978 10.78 -24.15 -2.75
N LEU A 979 11.19 -25.36 -3.16
CA LEU A 979 10.30 -26.49 -3.37
C LEU A 979 9.91 -27.13 -2.03
N ILE A 980 10.86 -27.29 -1.11
CA ILE A 980 10.64 -27.86 0.23
C ILE A 980 9.65 -27.02 1.06
N LEU A 981 9.72 -25.68 0.97
CA LEU A 981 8.85 -24.76 1.72
C LEU A 981 7.35 -24.86 1.37
N ARG A 982 7.02 -25.44 0.20
CA ARG A 982 5.64 -25.64 -0.25
C ARG A 982 5.03 -26.92 0.30
N GLU A 983 5.89 -27.89 0.60
CA GLU A 983 5.48 -29.19 1.12
C GLU A 983 5.39 -29.19 2.64
N LYS A 984 4.49 -30.00 3.19
CA LYS A 984 4.37 -30.10 4.65
C LYS A 984 5.53 -30.92 5.24
N PRO A 985 6.20 -30.41 6.29
CA PRO A 985 7.26 -31.16 6.96
C PRO A 985 6.80 -32.56 7.39
N GLY A 986 7.53 -33.58 6.95
CA GLY A 986 7.27 -34.99 7.27
C GLY A 986 6.39 -35.76 6.28
N GLU A 987 5.83 -35.11 5.25
CA GLU A 987 5.18 -35.83 4.14
C GLU A 987 6.22 -36.52 3.24
N PRO A 988 5.87 -37.63 2.56
CA PRO A 988 6.83 -38.40 1.76
C PRO A 988 7.47 -37.59 0.62
N GLU A 989 6.76 -36.59 0.09
CA GLU A 989 7.25 -35.67 -0.94
C GLU A 989 8.26 -34.67 -0.36
N TRP A 990 7.99 -34.14 0.84
CA TRP A 990 8.92 -33.31 1.60
C TRP A 990 10.22 -34.04 1.93
N VAL A 991 10.13 -35.30 2.40
CA VAL A 991 11.30 -36.13 2.74
C VAL A 991 12.12 -36.47 1.48
N GLN A 992 11.47 -36.68 0.34
CA GLN A 992 12.16 -36.93 -0.93
C GLN A 992 12.91 -35.71 -1.46
N LEU A 993 12.34 -34.50 -1.29
CA LEU A 993 13.00 -33.26 -1.64
C LEU A 993 14.16 -32.97 -0.69
N ASP A 994 13.96 -33.03 0.63
CA ASP A 994 15.03 -32.74 1.61
C ASP A 994 16.24 -33.70 1.48
N ARG A 995 16.02 -34.97 1.09
CA ARG A 995 17.13 -35.89 0.78
C ARG A 995 18.04 -35.43 -0.37
N LYS A 996 17.56 -34.59 -1.28
CA LYS A 996 18.37 -34.06 -2.38
C LYS A 996 19.36 -32.97 -1.94
N ASN A 997 19.24 -32.43 -0.71
CA ASN A 997 20.21 -31.51 -0.12
C ASN A 997 21.55 -32.18 0.22
N ILE A 998 21.52 -33.47 0.57
CA ILE A 998 22.65 -34.25 1.07
C ILE A 998 23.88 -34.21 0.13
N PRO A 999 23.76 -34.54 -1.19
CA PRO A 999 24.91 -34.48 -2.10
C PRO A 999 25.44 -33.06 -2.34
N LEU A 1000 24.59 -32.03 -2.25
CA LEU A 1000 24.99 -30.63 -2.46
C LEU A 1000 25.85 -30.13 -1.30
N TYR A 1001 25.37 -30.31 -0.06
CA TYR A 1001 26.15 -29.95 1.14
C TYR A 1001 27.44 -30.77 1.25
N ALA A 1002 27.42 -32.06 0.89
CA ALA A 1002 28.61 -32.88 0.87
C ALA A 1002 29.65 -32.39 -0.16
N ASN A 1003 29.23 -31.97 -1.36
CA ASN A 1003 30.17 -31.45 -2.36
C ASN A 1003 30.71 -30.06 -1.96
N MET A 1004 29.87 -29.20 -1.37
CA MET A 1004 30.30 -27.91 -0.83
C MET A 1004 31.32 -28.04 0.29
N SER A 1005 31.12 -28.98 1.23
CA SER A 1005 32.08 -29.17 2.33
C SER A 1005 33.47 -29.57 1.85
N GLN A 1006 33.56 -30.31 0.73
CA GLN A 1006 34.83 -30.58 0.07
C GLN A 1006 35.45 -29.34 -0.57
N CYS A 1007 34.64 -28.48 -1.18
CA CYS A 1007 35.12 -27.23 -1.79
C CYS A 1007 35.67 -26.28 -0.72
N TYR A 1008 34.97 -26.12 0.40
CA TYR A 1008 35.44 -25.29 1.51
C TYR A 1008 36.72 -25.82 2.16
N LEU A 1009 36.85 -27.15 2.31
CA LEU A 1009 38.10 -27.77 2.76
C LEU A 1009 39.27 -27.49 1.81
N ASN A 1010 39.02 -27.42 0.49
CA ASN A 1010 40.05 -27.12 -0.50
C ASN A 1010 40.41 -25.62 -0.55
N ILE A 1011 39.48 -24.73 -0.17
CA ILE A 1011 39.72 -23.28 -0.04
C ILE A 1011 40.42 -22.94 1.29
N GLY A 1012 40.27 -23.79 2.31
CA GLY A 1012 40.78 -23.56 3.66
C GLY A 1012 39.78 -22.86 4.59
N ASP A 1013 38.51 -22.74 4.19
CA ASP A 1013 37.45 -22.20 5.04
C ASP A 1013 36.90 -23.31 5.96
N LEU A 1014 37.54 -23.46 7.11
CA LEU A 1014 37.29 -24.56 8.04
C LEU A 1014 35.93 -24.46 8.75
N HIS A 1015 35.46 -23.24 9.00
CA HIS A 1015 34.18 -23.01 9.68
C HIS A 1015 33.02 -23.46 8.78
N GLU A 1016 33.01 -23.01 7.53
CA GLU A 1016 31.99 -23.37 6.55
C GLU A 1016 32.03 -24.86 6.19
N ALA A 1017 33.23 -25.47 6.17
CA ALA A 1017 33.39 -26.91 6.00
C ALA A 1017 32.78 -27.73 7.17
N GLU A 1018 32.91 -27.25 8.40
CA GLU A 1018 32.30 -27.88 9.59
C GLU A 1018 30.76 -27.75 9.56
N GLU A 1019 30.25 -26.57 9.21
CA GLU A 1019 28.81 -26.27 9.17
C GLU A 1019 28.09 -27.10 8.08
N THR A 1020 28.60 -27.07 6.86
CA THR A 1020 28.04 -27.85 5.74
C THR A 1020 28.10 -29.36 5.99
N SER A 1021 29.16 -29.87 6.62
CA SER A 1021 29.24 -31.29 7.00
C SER A 1021 28.25 -31.64 8.12
N SER A 1022 27.98 -30.71 9.04
CA SER A 1022 26.97 -30.89 10.08
C SER A 1022 25.54 -30.91 9.53
N GLU A 1023 25.24 -30.13 8.49
CA GLU A 1023 23.95 -30.15 7.78
C GLU A 1023 23.67 -31.50 7.10
N VAL A 1024 24.72 -32.17 6.59
CA VAL A 1024 24.61 -33.54 6.08
C VAL A 1024 24.29 -34.51 7.22
N LEU A 1025 24.98 -34.39 8.35
CA LEU A 1025 24.84 -35.32 9.48
C LEU A 1025 23.51 -35.19 10.23
N LYS A 1026 22.86 -34.01 10.18
CA LYS A 1026 21.47 -33.84 10.67
C LYS A 1026 20.46 -34.68 9.89
N ARG A 1027 20.73 -34.96 8.62
CA ARG A 1027 19.85 -35.72 7.71
C ARG A 1027 20.26 -37.19 7.63
N GLU A 1028 21.56 -37.45 7.61
CA GLU A 1028 22.18 -38.78 7.58
C GLU A 1028 23.31 -38.86 8.61
N GLU A 1029 22.99 -39.27 9.83
CA GLU A 1029 23.95 -39.37 10.94
C GLU A 1029 25.10 -40.35 10.66
N THR A 1030 24.90 -41.32 9.75
CA THR A 1030 25.89 -42.35 9.39
C THR A 1030 26.70 -42.02 8.13
N ASN A 1031 26.65 -40.78 7.63
CA ASN A 1031 27.34 -40.43 6.39
C ASN A 1031 28.87 -40.33 6.59
N GLU A 1032 29.60 -41.32 6.08
CA GLU A 1032 31.07 -41.45 6.22
C GLU A 1032 31.82 -40.19 5.76
N LYS A 1033 31.44 -39.65 4.60
CA LYS A 1033 32.13 -38.51 3.98
C LYS A 1033 31.97 -37.25 4.82
N ALA A 1034 30.78 -37.03 5.38
CA ALA A 1034 30.51 -35.88 6.23
C ALA A 1034 31.21 -35.98 7.59
N LEU A 1035 31.20 -37.16 8.23
CA LEU A 1035 31.95 -37.40 9.48
C LEU A 1035 33.45 -37.16 9.28
N PHE A 1036 34.03 -37.72 8.22
CA PHE A 1036 35.45 -37.54 7.92
C PHE A 1036 35.82 -36.09 7.60
N ARG A 1037 35.02 -35.40 6.78
CA ARG A 1037 35.27 -34.00 6.39
C ARG A 1037 35.11 -33.04 7.58
N ARG A 1038 34.13 -33.28 8.45
CA ARG A 1038 33.94 -32.51 9.69
C ARG A 1038 35.10 -32.71 10.66
N ALA A 1039 35.54 -33.96 10.85
CA ALA A 1039 36.73 -34.25 11.64
C ALA A 1039 37.97 -33.55 11.07
N LYS A 1040 38.16 -33.57 9.75
CA LYS A 1040 39.28 -32.86 9.09
C LYS A 1040 39.24 -31.35 9.32
N ALA A 1041 38.07 -30.72 9.19
CA ALA A 1041 37.88 -29.29 9.46
C ALA A 1041 38.17 -28.95 10.93
N ARG A 1042 37.68 -29.77 11.87
CA ARG A 1042 37.88 -29.62 13.32
C ARG A 1042 39.33 -29.80 13.75
N ILE A 1043 40.04 -30.76 13.16
CA ILE A 1043 41.49 -30.95 13.36
C ILE A 1043 42.25 -29.71 12.93
N ALA A 1044 41.96 -29.20 11.72
CA ALA A 1044 42.58 -27.99 11.21
C ALA A 1044 42.23 -26.74 12.04
N ALA A 1045 41.04 -26.73 12.67
CA ALA A 1045 40.59 -25.67 13.58
C ALA A 1045 41.01 -25.88 15.05
N TRP A 1046 41.89 -26.85 15.35
CA TRP A 1046 42.37 -27.19 16.70
C TRP A 1046 41.28 -27.65 17.70
N LYS A 1047 40.13 -28.12 17.22
CA LYS A 1047 39.06 -28.74 18.03
C LYS A 1047 39.24 -30.27 18.13
N LEU A 1048 40.32 -30.69 18.79
CA LEU A 1048 40.78 -32.08 18.77
C LEU A 1048 39.82 -33.06 19.47
N ASP A 1049 39.19 -32.65 20.57
CA ASP A 1049 38.25 -33.50 21.32
C ASP A 1049 37.01 -33.85 20.48
N GLU A 1050 36.42 -32.86 19.81
CA GLU A 1050 35.25 -33.03 18.94
C GLU A 1050 35.56 -33.82 17.67
N ALA A 1051 36.78 -33.66 17.13
CA ALA A 1051 37.24 -34.46 16.00
C ALA A 1051 37.44 -35.93 16.39
N GLU A 1052 37.91 -36.20 17.60
CA GLU A 1052 38.08 -37.57 18.11
C GLU A 1052 36.73 -38.29 18.22
N GLU A 1053 35.67 -37.59 18.65
CA GLU A 1053 34.31 -38.14 18.69
C GLU A 1053 33.77 -38.50 17.29
N ASP A 1054 33.96 -37.62 16.30
CA ASP A 1054 33.56 -37.86 14.92
C ASP A 1054 34.29 -39.06 14.31
N LEU A 1055 35.59 -39.19 14.59
CA LEU A 1055 36.41 -40.32 14.15
C LEU A 1055 36.05 -41.63 14.87
N LYS A 1056 35.75 -41.58 16.18
CA LYS A 1056 35.24 -42.74 16.94
C LYS A 1056 33.90 -43.21 16.38
N LEU A 1057 33.01 -42.28 16.01
CA LEU A 1057 31.72 -42.59 15.39
C LEU A 1057 31.90 -43.20 13.99
N LEU A 1058 32.82 -42.66 13.20
CA LEU A 1058 33.21 -43.22 11.90
C LEU A 1058 33.74 -44.66 12.03
N LEU A 1059 34.67 -44.90 12.97
CA LEU A 1059 35.26 -46.22 13.24
C LEU A 1059 34.23 -47.24 13.77
N ARG A 1060 33.30 -46.78 14.61
CA ARG A 1060 32.22 -47.62 15.15
C ARG A 1060 31.26 -48.09 14.06
N ASN A 1061 30.99 -47.24 13.08
CA ASN A 1061 30.03 -47.51 12.02
C ASN A 1061 30.69 -48.25 10.83
N HIS A 1062 32.00 -48.08 10.59
CA HIS A 1062 32.71 -48.60 9.40
C HIS A 1062 34.13 -49.12 9.71
N PRO A 1063 34.28 -50.34 10.28
CA PRO A 1063 35.58 -50.90 10.67
C PRO A 1063 36.48 -51.35 9.49
N ALA A 1064 36.08 -51.15 8.23
CA ALA A 1064 36.74 -51.72 7.04
C ALA A 1064 37.43 -50.70 6.11
N ALA A 1065 37.45 -49.40 6.45
CA ALA A 1065 38.00 -48.34 5.57
C ALA A 1065 39.45 -47.92 5.89
N ALA A 1066 40.19 -48.71 6.67
CA ALA A 1066 41.62 -48.47 6.92
C ALA A 1066 42.45 -49.10 5.79
N ASN A 1067 42.72 -48.33 4.72
CA ASN A 1067 43.70 -48.69 3.71
C ASN A 1067 45.11 -48.56 4.34
N PRO A 1068 45.90 -49.64 4.52
CA PRO A 1068 47.11 -49.63 5.34
C PRO A 1068 48.19 -48.66 4.83
N HIS A 1069 48.29 -48.46 3.52
CA HIS A 1069 49.38 -47.68 2.92
C HIS A 1069 49.36 -46.20 3.28
N ARG A 1070 48.18 -45.58 3.43
CA ARG A 1070 48.08 -44.16 3.75
C ARG A 1070 48.37 -43.86 5.22
N VAL A 1071 48.11 -44.84 6.09
CA VAL A 1071 48.40 -44.76 7.52
C VAL A 1071 49.89 -44.95 7.79
N ASP A 1072 50.60 -45.71 6.95
CA ASP A 1072 52.04 -45.94 7.10
C ASP A 1072 52.87 -44.72 6.65
N ASP A 1073 52.44 -43.96 5.64
CA ASP A 1073 53.09 -42.72 5.20
C ASP A 1073 52.89 -41.59 6.23
N GLU A 1074 51.67 -41.42 6.76
CA GLU A 1074 51.36 -40.44 7.81
C GLU A 1074 52.08 -40.82 9.13
N LYS A 1075 52.21 -42.11 9.45
CA LYS A 1075 53.06 -42.58 10.56
C LYS A 1075 54.55 -42.38 10.31
N ARG A 1076 55.03 -42.52 9.07
CA ARG A 1076 56.42 -42.20 8.70
C ARG A 1076 56.72 -40.73 8.91
N MET A 1077 55.87 -39.85 8.41
CA MET A 1077 56.00 -38.40 8.58
C MET A 1077 55.91 -38.00 10.05
N PHE A 1078 55.01 -38.61 10.82
CA PHE A 1078 54.88 -38.34 12.24
C PHE A 1078 56.13 -38.77 13.02
N ASN A 1079 56.59 -40.00 12.81
CA ASN A 1079 57.81 -40.51 13.45
C ASN A 1079 59.09 -39.80 12.97
N ARG A 1080 59.07 -39.20 11.76
CA ARG A 1080 60.16 -38.37 11.21
C ARG A 1080 60.26 -37.05 11.94
N SER A 1081 59.13 -36.44 12.24
CA SER A 1081 59.06 -35.13 12.89
C SER A 1081 59.10 -35.19 14.40
N ASP A 1082 58.78 -36.34 15.01
CA ASP A 1082 58.96 -36.64 16.43
C ASP A 1082 60.45 -36.95 16.73
N ILE A 1083 61.25 -35.88 16.74
CA ILE A 1083 62.69 -35.92 16.95
C ILE A 1083 63.02 -36.45 18.36
N THR A 1084 62.18 -36.13 19.34
CA THR A 1084 62.30 -36.55 20.73
C THR A 1084 61.82 -37.98 21.00
N ARG A 1085 61.08 -38.58 20.06
CA ARG A 1085 60.53 -39.95 20.07
C ARG A 1085 59.61 -40.22 21.25
N ASP A 1086 58.86 -39.22 21.69
CA ASP A 1086 57.94 -39.35 22.82
C ASP A 1086 56.51 -39.73 22.40
N GLY A 1087 56.30 -39.89 21.08
CA GLY A 1087 55.01 -40.22 20.47
C GLY A 1087 54.09 -39.01 20.36
N ARG A 1088 54.62 -37.79 20.50
CA ARG A 1088 53.93 -36.50 20.36
C ARG A 1088 54.83 -35.54 19.57
N LEU A 1089 54.24 -34.50 19.00
CA LEU A 1089 54.98 -33.45 18.31
C LEU A 1089 54.90 -32.18 19.16
N ASP A 1090 56.04 -31.70 19.64
CA ASP A 1090 56.12 -30.39 20.28
C ASP A 1090 56.01 -29.24 19.26
N LYS A 1091 56.00 -27.98 19.71
CA LYS A 1091 55.77 -26.82 18.81
C LYS A 1091 56.82 -26.72 17.69
N MET A 1092 58.07 -27.10 17.96
CA MET A 1092 59.14 -27.09 16.96
C MET A 1092 59.04 -28.28 16.01
N GLU A 1093 58.74 -29.46 16.55
CA GLU A 1093 58.55 -30.71 15.81
C GLU A 1093 57.32 -30.65 14.88
N TRP A 1094 56.25 -29.98 15.33
CA TRP A 1094 55.08 -29.67 14.49
C TRP A 1094 55.45 -28.75 13.33
N HIS A 1095 56.29 -27.74 13.58
CA HIS A 1095 56.73 -26.84 12.53
C HIS A 1095 57.54 -27.57 11.45
N VAL A 1096 58.37 -28.55 11.84
CA VAL A 1096 59.12 -29.43 10.92
C VAL A 1096 58.20 -30.45 10.24
N PHE A 1097 57.10 -30.86 10.88
CA PHE A 1097 56.09 -31.73 10.29
C PHE A 1097 55.30 -31.07 9.16
N LEU A 1098 54.97 -29.77 9.30
CA LEU A 1098 54.24 -29.00 8.28
C LEU A 1098 55.14 -28.47 7.16
N HIS A 1099 56.37 -28.09 7.52
CA HIS A 1099 57.30 -27.38 6.64
C HIS A 1099 58.66 -28.07 6.59
N PRO A 1100 58.73 -29.31 6.05
CA PRO A 1100 59.97 -30.08 5.99
C PRO A 1100 61.08 -29.40 5.17
N GLU A 1101 60.73 -28.53 4.22
CA GLU A 1101 61.63 -27.74 3.38
C GLU A 1101 62.46 -26.69 4.13
N TYR A 1102 62.10 -26.36 5.38
CA TYR A 1102 62.87 -25.45 6.23
C TYR A 1102 63.80 -26.19 7.22
N SER A 1103 63.81 -27.52 7.18
CA SER A 1103 64.69 -28.38 7.97
C SER A 1103 65.71 -29.07 7.08
N ALA A 1104 66.99 -29.01 7.44
CA ALA A 1104 68.05 -29.68 6.69
C ALA A 1104 67.80 -31.20 6.54
N GLN A 1105 67.15 -31.83 7.52
CA GLN A 1105 66.83 -33.25 7.47
C GLN A 1105 65.56 -33.54 6.65
N GLY A 1106 64.60 -32.61 6.64
CA GLY A 1106 63.41 -32.70 5.79
C GLY A 1106 63.74 -32.52 4.31
N LEU A 1107 64.61 -31.57 3.97
CA LEU A 1107 65.11 -31.38 2.60
C LEU A 1107 65.84 -32.62 2.05
N VAL A 1108 66.69 -33.26 2.87
CA VAL A 1108 67.38 -34.49 2.49
C VAL A 1108 66.40 -35.61 2.17
N GLU A 1109 65.34 -35.78 2.95
CA GLU A 1109 64.34 -36.83 2.70
C GLU A 1109 63.42 -36.50 1.53
N ILE A 1110 63.05 -35.24 1.30
CA ILE A 1110 62.30 -34.82 0.09
C ILE A 1110 63.08 -35.15 -1.18
N VAL A 1111 64.39 -34.91 -1.18
CA VAL A 1111 65.24 -35.26 -2.32
C VAL A 1111 65.30 -36.78 -2.53
N ASN A 1112 65.35 -37.56 -1.44
CA ASN A 1112 65.30 -39.02 -1.55
C ASN A 1112 63.94 -39.53 -2.05
N ASP A 1113 62.83 -38.94 -1.58
CA ASP A 1113 61.48 -39.29 -2.06
C ASP A 1113 61.32 -38.95 -3.56
N LEU A 1114 61.88 -37.83 -4.02
CA LEU A 1114 61.91 -37.46 -5.44
C LEU A 1114 62.70 -38.48 -6.26
N ILE A 1115 63.84 -38.92 -5.76
CA ILE A 1115 64.62 -39.99 -6.38
C ILE A 1115 63.78 -41.27 -6.41
N ASP A 1116 63.23 -41.73 -5.30
CA ASP A 1116 62.45 -42.97 -5.22
C ASP A 1116 61.21 -42.99 -6.16
N VAL A 1117 60.64 -41.82 -6.48
CA VAL A 1117 59.49 -41.69 -7.38
C VAL A 1117 59.88 -41.67 -8.86
N TYR A 1118 60.95 -40.95 -9.21
CA TYR A 1118 61.31 -40.69 -10.61
C TYR A 1118 62.40 -41.63 -11.14
N ASP A 1119 63.31 -42.09 -10.29
CA ASP A 1119 64.38 -43.03 -10.62
C ASP A 1119 63.78 -44.44 -10.83
N LYS A 1120 63.58 -44.81 -12.10
CA LYS A 1120 62.95 -46.09 -12.45
C LYS A 1120 63.97 -47.21 -12.55
N ASP A 1121 65.22 -46.88 -12.83
CA ASP A 1121 66.31 -47.84 -12.95
C ASP A 1121 67.08 -48.08 -11.63
N ASN A 1122 66.74 -47.34 -10.57
CA ASN A 1122 67.30 -47.35 -9.22
C ASN A 1122 68.80 -47.00 -9.15
N ASN A 1123 69.30 -46.16 -10.07
CA ASN A 1123 70.70 -45.74 -10.10
C ASN A 1123 71.04 -44.55 -9.15
N ARG A 1124 70.02 -44.00 -8.47
CA ARG A 1124 70.01 -42.83 -7.57
C ARG A 1124 70.30 -41.48 -8.22
N LEU A 1125 70.18 -41.41 -9.53
CA LEU A 1125 70.20 -40.20 -10.33
C LEU A 1125 68.89 -40.15 -11.11
N ILE A 1126 68.37 -38.95 -11.34
CA ILE A 1126 67.15 -38.81 -12.15
C ILE A 1126 67.56 -38.35 -13.53
N SER A 1127 67.46 -39.22 -14.53
CA SER A 1127 67.76 -38.83 -15.91
C SER A 1127 66.67 -37.91 -16.48
N ARG A 1128 67.03 -37.12 -17.49
CA ARG A 1128 66.11 -36.22 -18.19
C ARG A 1128 64.83 -36.90 -18.66
N ASP A 1129 64.94 -38.12 -19.18
CA ASP A 1129 63.78 -38.87 -19.70
C ASP A 1129 62.90 -39.45 -18.58
N GLU A 1130 63.50 -39.81 -17.44
CA GLU A 1130 62.78 -40.27 -16.26
C GLU A 1130 61.97 -39.15 -15.62
N PHE A 1131 62.55 -37.95 -15.52
CA PHE A 1131 61.85 -36.77 -15.00
C PHE A 1131 60.66 -36.38 -15.88
N VAL A 1132 60.84 -36.34 -17.20
CA VAL A 1132 59.79 -35.91 -18.15
C VAL A 1132 58.65 -36.93 -18.25
N ASN A 1133 58.96 -38.23 -18.16
CA ASN A 1133 57.98 -39.33 -18.33
C ASN A 1133 57.55 -40.00 -17.00
N GLY A 1134 57.86 -39.39 -15.85
CA GLY A 1134 57.76 -40.01 -14.53
C GLY A 1134 56.36 -40.21 -13.96
N ILE A 1135 55.32 -39.52 -14.45
CA ILE A 1135 53.98 -39.55 -13.81
C ILE A 1135 53.01 -40.45 -14.59
N PRO A 1136 52.53 -41.58 -14.02
CA PRO A 1136 51.49 -42.39 -14.64
C PRO A 1136 50.10 -41.86 -14.27
N GLY A 1137 49.43 -41.21 -15.22
CA GLY A 1137 48.01 -40.88 -15.15
C GLY A 1137 47.19 -41.82 -16.03
N THR A 1138 46.34 -42.63 -15.42
CA THR A 1138 45.39 -43.55 -16.07
C THR A 1138 44.35 -42.79 -16.90
N ILE A 1139 44.41 -42.91 -18.23
CA ILE A 1139 43.29 -42.58 -19.12
C ILE A 1139 43.32 -43.55 -20.32
N GLU A 1140 42.32 -44.44 -20.41
CA GLU A 1140 41.83 -44.93 -21.70
C GLU A 1140 40.64 -44.06 -22.08
N GLU A 1141 40.88 -43.02 -22.88
CA GLU A 1141 39.90 -42.40 -23.77
C GLU A 1141 40.66 -41.45 -24.72
N GLU A 1142 40.64 -41.79 -26.02
CA GLU A 1142 41.31 -41.06 -27.10
C GLU A 1142 40.68 -39.67 -27.28
N ASN A 1143 41.28 -38.64 -26.65
CA ASN A 1143 40.88 -37.24 -26.86
C ASN A 1143 42.08 -36.40 -27.34
N SER A 1144 41.98 -35.85 -28.55
CA SER A 1144 43.06 -35.11 -29.23
C SER A 1144 43.52 -33.83 -28.52
N GLU A 1145 42.73 -33.31 -27.57
CA GLU A 1145 43.13 -32.18 -26.73
C GLU A 1145 44.09 -32.60 -25.61
N PHE A 1146 43.98 -33.84 -25.13
CA PHE A 1146 44.83 -34.36 -24.06
C PHE A 1146 46.26 -34.59 -24.55
N GLU A 1147 46.43 -35.08 -25.78
CA GLU A 1147 47.75 -35.20 -26.41
C GLU A 1147 48.48 -33.85 -26.55
N LYS A 1148 47.73 -32.77 -26.84
CA LYS A 1148 48.31 -31.42 -26.95
C LYS A 1148 48.76 -30.89 -25.59
N MET A 1149 47.96 -31.11 -24.54
CA MET A 1149 48.33 -30.73 -23.18
C MET A 1149 49.50 -31.56 -22.66
N GLU A 1150 49.50 -32.87 -22.89
CA GLU A 1150 50.58 -33.77 -22.49
C GLU A 1150 51.90 -33.40 -23.18
N LYS A 1151 51.84 -33.06 -24.47
CA LYS A 1151 53.02 -32.60 -25.22
C LYS A 1151 53.55 -31.27 -24.73
N ALA A 1152 52.68 -30.29 -24.47
CA ALA A 1152 53.06 -28.99 -23.92
C ALA A 1152 53.66 -29.13 -22.50
N GLU A 1153 53.14 -30.05 -21.69
CA GLU A 1153 53.66 -30.32 -20.36
C GLU A 1153 55.02 -31.01 -20.39
N LYS A 1154 55.21 -31.96 -21.30
CA LYS A 1154 56.54 -32.59 -21.52
C LYS A 1154 57.57 -31.56 -21.98
N GLU A 1155 57.20 -30.64 -22.88
CA GLU A 1155 58.09 -29.55 -23.30
C GLU A 1155 58.46 -28.62 -22.14
N ARG A 1156 57.52 -28.27 -21.26
CA ARG A 1156 57.81 -27.45 -20.07
C ARG A 1156 58.79 -28.14 -19.12
N ARG A 1157 58.55 -29.40 -18.77
CA ARG A 1157 59.42 -30.17 -17.87
C ARG A 1157 60.82 -30.39 -18.44
N LEU A 1158 60.91 -30.48 -19.77
CA LEU A 1158 62.19 -30.58 -20.47
C LEU A 1158 63.03 -29.31 -20.32
N VAL A 1159 62.39 -28.13 -20.37
CA VAL A 1159 63.05 -26.85 -20.15
C VAL A 1159 63.48 -26.74 -18.70
N GLU A 1160 62.56 -27.01 -17.77
CA GLU A 1160 62.79 -26.96 -16.33
C GLU A 1160 63.99 -27.83 -15.90
N PHE A 1161 64.02 -29.10 -16.34
CA PHE A 1161 65.12 -30.01 -16.02
C PHE A 1161 66.47 -29.46 -16.50
N ASN A 1162 66.54 -29.00 -17.74
CA ASN A 1162 67.79 -28.52 -18.33
C ASN A 1162 68.25 -27.14 -17.80
N THR A 1163 67.33 -26.30 -17.29
CA THR A 1163 67.67 -24.93 -16.88
C THR A 1163 67.74 -24.73 -15.38
N GLU A 1164 67.02 -25.54 -14.60
CA GLU A 1164 66.82 -25.33 -13.16
C GLU A 1164 67.32 -26.50 -12.30
N ILE A 1165 67.37 -27.72 -12.85
CA ILE A 1165 67.79 -28.92 -12.11
C ILE A 1165 69.21 -29.34 -12.52
N ASP A 1166 69.45 -29.65 -13.79
CA ASP A 1166 70.74 -30.07 -14.33
C ASP A 1166 71.69 -28.86 -14.53
N THR A 1167 72.22 -28.40 -13.41
CA THR A 1167 73.02 -27.17 -13.34
C THR A 1167 74.40 -27.34 -14.00
N ASN A 1168 74.90 -28.57 -14.06
CA ASN A 1168 76.18 -28.88 -14.67
C ASN A 1168 76.05 -29.30 -16.17
N SER A 1169 74.82 -29.52 -16.64
CA SER A 1169 74.46 -29.91 -18.01
C SER A 1169 74.98 -31.28 -18.46
N ASP A 1170 75.12 -32.24 -17.54
CA ASP A 1170 75.54 -33.61 -17.83
C ASP A 1170 74.39 -34.55 -18.24
N GLY A 1171 73.15 -34.08 -18.12
CA GLY A 1171 71.92 -34.77 -18.53
C GLY A 1171 71.21 -35.54 -17.42
N ASP A 1172 71.79 -35.61 -16.21
CA ASP A 1172 71.27 -36.36 -15.07
C ASP A 1172 71.25 -35.50 -13.80
N ALA A 1173 70.14 -35.53 -13.05
CA ALA A 1173 70.03 -34.75 -11.83
C ALA A 1173 70.62 -35.51 -10.64
N SER A 1174 71.73 -35.00 -10.10
CA SER A 1174 72.35 -35.56 -8.90
C SER A 1174 71.62 -35.15 -7.61
N PHE A 1175 71.80 -35.92 -6.53
CA PHE A 1175 71.24 -35.60 -5.21
C PHE A 1175 71.55 -34.15 -4.78
N ARG A 1176 72.74 -33.65 -5.10
CA ARG A 1176 73.14 -32.28 -4.74
C ARG A 1176 72.40 -31.24 -5.56
N GLU A 1177 72.24 -31.45 -6.85
CA GLU A 1177 71.49 -30.56 -7.73
C GLU A 1177 70.01 -30.53 -7.35
N LEU A 1178 69.43 -31.68 -7.03
CA LEU A 1178 68.07 -31.79 -6.52
C LEU A 1178 67.93 -31.10 -5.15
N TYR A 1179 68.92 -31.22 -4.26
CA TYR A 1179 68.93 -30.50 -2.99
C TYR A 1179 69.00 -28.99 -3.18
N GLU A 1180 69.86 -28.50 -4.08
CA GLU A 1180 69.99 -27.07 -4.38
C GLU A 1180 68.76 -26.51 -5.12
N TYR A 1181 68.03 -27.34 -5.87
CA TYR A 1181 66.77 -27.00 -6.53
C TYR A 1181 65.60 -26.92 -5.53
N VAL A 1182 65.55 -27.81 -4.53
CA VAL A 1182 64.47 -27.85 -3.52
C VAL A 1182 64.70 -26.85 -2.38
N ASP A 1183 65.95 -26.41 -2.11
CA ASP A 1183 66.27 -25.49 -1.01
C ASP A 1183 65.73 -24.05 -1.26
N PRO A 1184 64.73 -23.59 -0.47
CA PRO A 1184 64.13 -22.27 -0.65
C PRO A 1184 65.06 -21.11 -0.23
N GLN A 1185 66.16 -21.37 0.49
CA GLN A 1185 67.12 -20.33 0.90
C GLN A 1185 68.20 -20.04 -0.14
N ASN A 1186 68.15 -20.71 -1.30
CA ASN A 1186 69.17 -20.57 -2.33
C ASN A 1186 69.13 -19.18 -2.99
N PHE A 1187 70.19 -18.39 -2.82
CA PHE A 1187 70.33 -16.98 -3.23
C PHE A 1187 70.04 -16.72 -4.72
N ARG A 1188 70.14 -17.74 -5.57
CA ARG A 1188 69.89 -17.65 -7.02
C ARG A 1188 68.41 -17.47 -7.37
N LEU A 1189 67.49 -18.15 -6.66
CA LEU A 1189 66.05 -18.04 -6.90
C LEU A 1189 65.54 -16.64 -6.52
N ALA A 1190 65.98 -16.14 -5.35
CA ALA A 1190 65.69 -14.78 -4.91
C ALA A 1190 66.26 -13.70 -5.85
N SER A 1191 67.46 -13.89 -6.41
CA SER A 1191 68.06 -12.92 -7.34
C SER A 1191 67.36 -12.86 -8.71
N LYS A 1192 66.79 -13.97 -9.18
CA LYS A 1192 66.02 -14.03 -10.44
C LYS A 1192 64.67 -13.33 -10.29
N GLU A 1193 63.96 -13.61 -9.19
CA GLU A 1193 62.67 -12.98 -8.88
C GLU A 1193 62.79 -11.45 -8.73
N VAL A 1194 63.87 -10.98 -8.09
CA VAL A 1194 64.16 -9.54 -7.99
C VAL A 1194 64.44 -8.89 -9.35
N ASN A 1195 65.16 -9.58 -10.24
CA ASN A 1195 65.44 -9.05 -11.59
C ASN A 1195 64.18 -9.00 -12.47
N ASP A 1196 63.31 -9.99 -12.39
CA ASP A 1196 62.05 -10.01 -13.13
C ASP A 1196 61.09 -8.91 -12.63
N ILE A 1197 61.07 -8.65 -11.32
CA ILE A 1197 60.31 -7.54 -10.73
C ILE A 1197 60.90 -6.19 -11.13
N MET A 1198 62.23 -6.03 -11.11
CA MET A 1198 62.90 -4.82 -11.59
C MET A 1198 62.54 -4.54 -13.06
N MET A 1199 62.63 -5.54 -13.94
CA MET A 1199 62.30 -5.39 -15.37
C MET A 1199 60.84 -4.99 -15.61
N LEU A 1200 59.93 -5.46 -14.75
CA LEU A 1200 58.50 -5.20 -14.88
C LEU A 1200 58.00 -3.99 -14.11
N ALA A 1201 58.77 -3.42 -13.18
CA ALA A 1201 58.33 -2.28 -12.36
C ALA A 1201 59.09 -0.99 -12.67
N ASP A 1202 60.33 -1.06 -13.19
CA ASP A 1202 61.14 0.10 -13.54
C ASP A 1202 60.68 0.70 -14.88
N ALA A 1203 59.65 1.55 -14.83
CA ALA A 1203 59.02 2.12 -16.02
C ALA A 1203 59.91 3.17 -16.72
N ASN A 1204 60.75 3.88 -15.96
CA ASN A 1204 61.68 4.86 -16.50
C ASN A 1204 63.05 4.27 -16.91
N ASN A 1205 63.32 3.01 -16.54
CA ASN A 1205 64.49 2.21 -16.92
C ASN A 1205 65.82 2.78 -16.38
N ASP A 1206 65.80 3.45 -15.23
CA ASP A 1206 67.00 4.04 -14.60
C ASP A 1206 67.74 3.08 -13.65
N GLY A 1207 67.25 1.85 -13.54
CA GLY A 1207 67.78 0.78 -12.69
C GLY A 1207 67.44 0.96 -11.21
N LYS A 1208 66.50 1.87 -10.87
CA LYS A 1208 66.09 2.18 -9.50
C LYS A 1208 64.59 2.47 -9.43
N LEU A 1209 63.88 1.66 -8.64
CA LEU A 1209 62.45 1.87 -8.43
C LEU A 1209 62.16 3.09 -7.54
N SER A 1210 61.43 4.06 -8.10
CA SER A 1210 60.85 5.18 -7.34
C SER A 1210 59.55 4.77 -6.64
N LEU A 1211 59.16 5.50 -5.58
CA LEU A 1211 57.93 5.20 -4.83
C LEU A 1211 56.67 5.28 -5.71
N GLU A 1212 56.68 6.17 -6.71
CA GLU A 1212 55.57 6.35 -7.63
C GLU A 1212 55.45 5.16 -8.61
N GLU A 1213 56.56 4.66 -9.16
CA GLU A 1213 56.57 3.45 -10.01
C GLU A 1213 56.15 2.18 -9.27
N LEU A 1214 56.51 2.10 -7.99
CA LEU A 1214 56.20 0.97 -7.12
C LEU A 1214 54.71 0.95 -6.72
N LEU A 1215 54.07 2.13 -6.62
CA LEU A 1215 52.64 2.27 -6.34
C LEU A 1215 51.76 2.11 -7.58
N GLU A 1216 52.25 2.46 -8.77
CA GLU A 1216 51.53 2.23 -10.04
C GLU A 1216 51.40 0.74 -10.39
N ARG A 1217 52.28 -0.12 -9.85
CA ARG A 1217 52.32 -1.57 -10.13
C ARG A 1217 52.26 -2.42 -8.85
N ASP A 1218 51.41 -1.99 -7.92
CA ASP A 1218 51.17 -2.63 -6.62
C ASP A 1218 50.86 -4.14 -6.68
N TRP A 1219 50.16 -4.61 -7.71
CA TRP A 1219 49.80 -6.02 -7.90
C TRP A 1219 51.01 -6.95 -8.15
N LEU A 1220 52.11 -6.44 -8.69
CA LEU A 1220 53.36 -7.20 -8.90
C LEU A 1220 54.04 -7.54 -7.57
N LEU A 1221 53.92 -6.64 -6.58
CA LEU A 1221 54.50 -6.82 -5.24
C LEU A 1221 53.65 -7.73 -4.36
N ALA A 1222 52.32 -7.73 -4.55
CA ALA A 1222 51.39 -8.61 -3.83
C ALA A 1222 51.56 -10.09 -4.16
N ARG A 1223 52.24 -10.40 -5.29
CA ARG A 1223 52.47 -11.76 -5.79
C ARG A 1223 53.88 -12.31 -5.52
N SER A 1224 54.83 -11.46 -5.12
CA SER A 1224 56.20 -11.88 -4.86
C SER A 1224 56.35 -12.51 -3.47
N SER A 1225 57.09 -13.61 -3.42
CA SER A 1225 57.36 -14.34 -2.19
C SER A 1225 58.22 -13.55 -1.18
N LEU A 1226 59.01 -12.58 -1.68
CA LEU A 1226 60.03 -11.85 -0.92
C LEU A 1226 59.49 -10.71 -0.02
N LEU A 1227 58.31 -10.15 -0.32
CA LEU A 1227 57.75 -8.98 0.39
C LEU A 1227 56.39 -9.24 1.04
N SER A 1228 55.82 -10.43 0.85
CA SER A 1228 54.58 -10.86 1.48
C SER A 1228 54.80 -11.25 2.96
N GLY A 1229 55.37 -10.34 3.75
CA GLY A 1229 55.50 -10.50 5.20
C GLY A 1229 54.16 -10.55 5.94
N ARG A 1230 53.03 -10.24 5.27
CA ARG A 1230 51.69 -10.28 5.86
C ARG A 1230 50.98 -11.62 5.70
N ASN A 1231 51.29 -12.39 4.63
CA ASN A 1231 50.78 -13.76 4.50
C ASN A 1231 51.74 -14.80 5.12
N SER A 1232 53.05 -14.52 5.19
CA SER A 1232 54.00 -15.36 5.92
C SER A 1232 53.81 -15.31 7.45
N LEU A 1233 53.26 -14.22 8.00
CA LEU A 1233 52.94 -14.12 9.43
C LEU A 1233 51.80 -15.05 9.88
N HIS A 1234 51.00 -15.57 8.94
CA HIS A 1234 49.94 -16.53 9.23
C HIS A 1234 50.42 -17.99 9.20
N ASP A 1235 51.56 -18.27 8.56
CA ASP A 1235 52.18 -19.60 8.56
C ASP A 1235 53.28 -19.76 9.64
N GLU A 1236 53.80 -18.67 10.23
CA GLU A 1236 54.87 -18.72 11.26
C GLU A 1236 54.44 -18.46 12.74
N MET A 1237 53.14 -18.32 13.08
CA MET A 1237 52.70 -18.05 14.49
C MET A 1237 52.07 -19.23 15.23
#